data_AF-A0A8T0AEB7-F1
#
_entry.id   AF-A0A8T0AEB7-F1
#
_cell.length_a   1.000
_cell.length_b   1.000
_cell.length_c   1.000
_cell.angle_alpha   90.00
_cell.angle_beta   90.00
_cell.angle_gamma   90.00
#
_symmetry.space_group_name_H-M   'P 1'
#
loop_
_entity.id
_entity.type
_entity.pdbx_description
1 polymer ?
#
loop_
_entity_poly.entity_id
_entity_poly.type
_entity_poly.pdbx_seq_one_letter_code
_entity_poly.pdbx_strand_id
1 'polypeptide(L)'
;MASNAAKQFSHEDDCQCCLTEDQLDSIRNNNDEREFFVVHYLDDLKERGVSPMLNNTPITCRVENTERYTTRSKVRVCSLYTVRLTHGEFTWTIKKKYKHFTDLHRDLYKHKMMLQFLPLGRFAIQRQQLESMTEEMPSLHGTERMGRTSSKPKYLEEYLNSLLDNSFCKNYSGMLEFLSISPLSFIKDLGPKGLEGFILKRSGGHRIHGFKCFGHHQLCFRWSQRWLVVKDSFLLYMSRDRGLVSFVLLFDPCMQVLVDRRQTATKHGVCIKSVGRTLFIKCNSYRQAQWWSHEIRRLSEHCDFLQTHRFGSFAPPRPDSLTKWYVNGSGYFSDLADALEKAKEEIFITDWWLSPEVYLKRPAQGTYWRLDQILKRKAEQGVKVCVLLFKELEMALGINSDYSKRKLHSLHSNIKVMRHPDHVASRVLLWAHHEKMVAIDQSVAFIGGLDLAFGRWDDSSYRLFDVMEPQAANHNARPVPEVLSQTEGEDAVNVPLKSQASGEAYDEVDLTCNNLLWLGKDYSNFIKKDWTQLDQPFQDNVDRAHVPRIPWRDLGAVVHGKAARDLARHFIQRWNFTKNFKIKYKHKFYPYLLPKSHTTANELPFIVPGTAKASVQVLRSADSWSVGICELSIQDAYVDIIEKSQHYIYIENQFFISCAEANSVQNRIGDAIVNRILRAHRNTKCLWLFLSSLDLRETSVRVEASPCRLYCTLPTGQSIEESAQFSTD
;
A
#
# COMPACT_ATOMS: atom_id res chain seq x y z
N MET A 1 39.57 20.36 43.32
CA MET A 1 38.86 19.23 43.96
C MET A 1 38.46 18.26 42.84
N ALA A 2 39.34 17.40 42.32
CA ALA A 2 39.85 16.17 42.93
C ALA A 2 38.75 15.27 43.50
N SER A 3 38.22 14.32 42.72
CA SER A 3 38.44 12.87 42.93
C SER A 3 37.51 11.98 42.09
N ASN A 4 38.13 11.06 41.35
CA ASN A 4 37.79 9.64 41.11
C ASN A 4 36.32 9.19 40.96
N ALA A 5 36.00 8.51 39.85
CA ALA A 5 36.14 7.05 39.74
C ALA A 5 35.60 6.50 38.41
N ALA A 6 36.42 5.69 37.76
CA ALA A 6 35.99 4.76 36.71
C ALA A 6 35.18 3.60 37.29
N LYS A 7 34.15 3.14 36.58
CA LYS A 7 33.65 1.75 36.62
C LYS A 7 32.87 1.43 35.35
N GLN A 8 33.35 0.42 34.61
CA GLN A 8 32.56 -0.43 33.72
C GLN A 8 31.38 -1.04 34.49
N PHE A 9 30.24 -1.29 33.84
CA PHE A 9 29.65 -2.63 33.64
C PHE A 9 28.31 -2.54 32.89
N SER A 10 28.07 -3.58 32.10
CA SER A 10 26.90 -4.03 31.35
C SER A 10 25.49 -3.66 31.85
N HIS A 11 24.59 -3.40 30.89
CA HIS A 11 23.17 -3.75 31.01
C HIS A 11 22.67 -4.35 29.67
N GLU A 12 22.77 -5.68 29.58
CA GLU A 12 21.78 -6.53 28.94
C GLU A 12 20.66 -6.85 29.97
N ASP A 13 19.48 -7.22 29.45
CA ASP A 13 18.23 -7.66 30.12
C ASP A 13 17.42 -6.56 30.86
N ASP A 14 16.10 -6.38 30.70
CA ASP A 14 14.99 -7.31 30.44
C ASP A 14 13.87 -6.66 29.58
N CYS A 15 13.28 -7.42 28.66
CA CYS A 15 11.92 -7.19 28.18
C CYS A 15 11.20 -8.54 28.08
N GLN A 16 10.67 -8.98 29.21
CA GLN A 16 9.70 -10.07 29.28
C GLN A 16 8.49 -9.75 28.39
N CYS A 17 8.24 -10.60 27.40
CA CYS A 17 7.00 -10.62 26.64
C CYS A 17 5.89 -11.17 27.54
N CYS A 18 4.86 -10.37 27.80
CA CYS A 18 3.61 -10.83 28.38
C CYS A 18 2.66 -11.20 27.23
N LEU A 19 2.57 -12.50 26.91
CA LEU A 19 1.45 -13.05 26.16
C LEU A 19 0.55 -13.82 27.13
N THR A 20 -0.78 -13.64 27.03
CA THR A 20 -1.76 -14.32 27.91
C THR A 20 -2.05 -15.74 27.42
N GLU A 21 -2.55 -16.63 28.29
CA GLU A 21 -2.87 -18.03 27.92
C GLU A 21 -3.90 -18.13 26.79
N ASP A 22 -4.85 -17.21 26.69
CA ASP A 22 -5.81 -17.13 25.58
C ASP A 22 -5.12 -16.88 24.22
N GLN A 23 -3.99 -16.17 24.22
CA GLN A 23 -3.18 -15.93 23.02
C GLN A 23 -2.36 -17.16 22.63
N LEU A 24 -2.06 -18.05 23.57
CA LEU A 24 -1.36 -19.31 23.33
C LEU A 24 -2.32 -20.40 22.82
N ASP A 25 -3.60 -20.35 23.23
CA ASP A 25 -4.60 -21.34 22.83
C ASP A 25 -5.17 -21.09 21.41
N SER A 26 -5.25 -19.84 20.94
CA SER A 26 -5.57 -19.57 19.53
C SER A 26 -4.46 -20.03 18.56
N ILE A 27 -3.22 -20.12 19.04
CA ILE A 27 -2.05 -20.59 18.27
C ILE A 27 -2.00 -22.12 18.24
N ARG A 28 -2.50 -22.80 19.27
CA ARG A 28 -2.46 -24.27 19.38
C ARG A 28 -3.53 -24.99 18.56
N ASN A 29 -4.63 -24.32 18.21
CA ASN A 29 -5.79 -24.97 17.57
C ASN A 29 -5.86 -24.84 16.03
N ASN A 30 -4.90 -24.19 15.37
CA ASN A 30 -4.82 -24.15 13.90
C ASN A 30 -3.84 -25.20 13.35
N ASN A 31 -4.25 -26.47 13.39
CA ASN A 31 -3.72 -27.51 12.53
C ASN A 31 -4.67 -27.69 11.34
N ASP A 32 -4.60 -26.76 10.40
CA ASP A 32 -4.94 -27.01 9.00
C ASP A 32 -4.18 -26.00 8.13
N GLU A 33 -3.61 -26.54 7.05
CA GLU A 33 -3.04 -25.93 5.85
C GLU A 33 -2.48 -24.49 5.91
N ARG A 34 -1.22 -24.39 5.46
CA ARG A 34 -0.43 -23.16 5.30
C ARG A 34 -1.19 -22.03 4.60
N GLU A 35 -1.78 -21.12 5.37
CA GLU A 35 -2.13 -19.80 4.86
C GLU A 35 -0.89 -18.90 4.90
N PHE A 36 -0.35 -18.74 3.70
CA PHE A 36 0.71 -17.84 3.30
C PHE A 36 0.77 -16.54 4.12
N PHE A 37 1.90 -16.34 4.82
CA PHE A 37 2.15 -15.19 5.67
C PHE A 37 2.15 -13.88 4.86
N VAL A 38 1.03 -13.17 4.95
CA VAL A 38 0.81 -11.80 4.52
C VAL A 38 1.98 -10.92 4.96
N VAL A 39 2.73 -10.37 4.00
CA VAL A 39 4.07 -9.86 4.24
C VAL A 39 4.07 -8.47 4.86
N HIS A 40 3.66 -8.39 6.13
CA HIS A 40 3.91 -7.22 6.98
C HIS A 40 4.46 -7.56 8.37
N TYR A 41 4.55 -8.84 8.76
CA TYR A 41 5.20 -9.30 10.00
C TYR A 41 6.07 -10.56 9.80
N LEU A 42 7.28 -10.37 9.27
CA LEU A 42 8.28 -11.44 9.10
C LEU A 42 8.92 -11.89 10.43
N ASP A 43 8.69 -11.16 11.51
CA ASP A 43 9.21 -11.47 12.84
C ASP A 43 8.55 -12.75 13.40
N ASP A 44 7.27 -12.98 13.10
CA ASP A 44 6.49 -14.15 13.55
C ASP A 44 7.06 -15.48 13.00
N LEU A 45 7.58 -15.47 11.77
CA LEU A 45 8.26 -16.63 11.17
C LEU A 45 9.51 -17.03 11.95
N LYS A 46 10.20 -16.04 12.54
CA LYS A 46 11.42 -16.25 13.30
C LYS A 46 11.13 -16.66 14.74
N GLU A 47 10.19 -16.00 15.41
CA GLU A 47 9.82 -16.30 16.80
C GLU A 47 9.22 -17.70 16.96
N ARG A 48 8.45 -18.15 15.96
CA ARG A 48 7.87 -19.51 15.94
C ARG A 48 8.81 -20.59 15.41
N GLY A 49 10.06 -20.25 15.04
CA GLY A 49 11.02 -21.21 14.49
C GLY A 49 10.59 -21.84 13.16
N VAL A 50 9.72 -21.16 12.40
CA VAL A 50 9.10 -21.70 11.18
C VAL A 50 10.12 -21.68 10.04
N SER A 51 10.39 -22.85 9.47
CA SER A 51 11.26 -22.96 8.29
C SER A 51 10.65 -22.19 7.11
N PRO A 52 11.45 -21.38 6.38
CA PRO A 52 10.95 -20.68 5.20
C PRO A 52 10.62 -21.62 4.03
N MET A 53 10.96 -22.91 4.13
CA MET A 53 10.71 -23.92 3.10
C MET A 53 9.22 -24.28 2.97
N LEU A 54 8.84 -24.88 1.85
CA LEU A 54 7.52 -25.45 1.60
C LEU A 54 7.31 -26.81 2.30
N ASN A 55 6.15 -26.93 2.98
CA ASN A 55 5.46 -28.10 3.55
C ASN A 55 5.62 -29.28 2.60
N ASN A 56 6.29 -30.36 3.05
CA ASN A 56 6.31 -31.65 2.36
C ASN A 56 6.72 -31.55 0.88
N THR A 57 7.47 -30.51 0.54
CA THR A 57 7.93 -30.25 -0.82
C THR A 57 9.43 -30.48 -0.86
N PRO A 58 9.92 -31.37 -1.74
CA PRO A 58 11.36 -31.57 -1.90
C PRO A 58 12.00 -30.32 -2.52
N ILE A 59 13.29 -30.13 -2.25
CA ILE A 59 14.12 -29.15 -2.94
C ILE A 59 15.21 -29.92 -3.65
N THR A 60 15.24 -29.81 -4.97
CA THR A 60 16.19 -30.55 -5.80
C THR A 60 17.20 -29.59 -6.40
N CYS A 61 18.45 -30.00 -6.51
CA CYS A 61 19.50 -29.22 -7.17
C CYS A 61 20.08 -29.95 -8.38
N ARG A 62 20.48 -29.17 -9.38
CA ARG A 62 21.19 -29.62 -10.59
C ARG A 62 22.36 -28.68 -10.89
N VAL A 63 23.56 -29.22 -11.13
CA VAL A 63 24.75 -28.43 -11.48
C VAL A 63 24.83 -28.30 -13.00
N GLU A 64 24.29 -27.20 -13.53
CA GLU A 64 24.10 -27.02 -14.97
C GLU A 64 25.38 -26.62 -15.72
N ASN A 65 26.26 -25.85 -15.10
CA ASN A 65 27.45 -25.33 -15.78
C ASN A 65 28.63 -25.17 -14.83
N THR A 66 29.84 -25.37 -15.35
CA THR A 66 31.12 -25.16 -14.63
C THR A 66 32.02 -24.26 -15.45
N GLU A 67 32.17 -23.01 -15.00
CA GLU A 67 33.11 -22.07 -15.61
C GLU A 67 34.51 -22.32 -15.01
N ARG A 68 35.46 -22.80 -15.83
CA ARG A 68 36.87 -22.98 -15.44
C ARG A 68 37.69 -21.81 -15.96
N TYR A 69 38.59 -21.28 -15.15
CA TYR A 69 39.48 -20.20 -15.57
C TYR A 69 40.94 -20.52 -15.30
N THR A 70 41.71 -20.54 -16.38
CA THR A 70 43.17 -20.48 -16.38
C THR A 70 43.58 -19.02 -16.48
N THR A 71 44.03 -18.41 -15.39
CA THR A 71 44.82 -17.18 -15.52
C THR A 71 46.19 -17.56 -16.08
N ARG A 72 46.72 -16.81 -17.06
CA ARG A 72 48.09 -16.99 -17.62
C ARG A 72 49.23 -16.69 -16.62
N SER A 73 49.00 -16.92 -15.33
CA SER A 73 50.00 -16.89 -14.27
C SER A 73 49.58 -17.91 -13.22
N LYS A 74 50.57 -18.64 -12.67
CA LYS A 74 50.46 -19.77 -11.73
C LYS A 74 49.54 -19.49 -10.52
N VAL A 75 48.21 -19.56 -10.70
CA VAL A 75 47.20 -19.42 -9.63
C VAL A 75 46.14 -20.52 -9.76
N ARG A 76 45.87 -21.18 -8.64
CA ARG A 76 44.96 -22.34 -8.48
C ARG A 76 43.59 -22.11 -9.17
N VAL A 77 43.16 -23.11 -9.93
CA VAL A 77 41.88 -23.18 -10.65
C VAL A 77 40.70 -22.92 -9.69
N CYS A 78 40.02 -21.79 -9.84
CA CYS A 78 38.83 -21.45 -9.05
C CYS A 78 37.57 -21.66 -9.91
N SER A 79 37.13 -22.92 -10.04
CA SER A 79 35.91 -23.26 -10.78
C SER A 79 34.67 -22.64 -10.13
N LEU A 80 33.83 -22.01 -10.95
CA LEU A 80 32.53 -21.47 -10.55
C LEU A 80 31.43 -22.38 -11.08
N TYR A 81 30.60 -22.89 -10.17
CA TYR A 81 29.50 -23.79 -10.46
C TYR A 81 28.20 -23.00 -10.48
N THR A 82 27.42 -23.18 -11.54
CA THR A 82 26.05 -22.67 -11.66
C THR A 82 25.11 -23.81 -11.26
N VAL A 83 24.38 -23.61 -10.17
CA VAL A 83 23.48 -24.62 -9.60
C VAL A 83 22.05 -24.12 -9.75
N ARG A 84 21.23 -24.87 -10.49
CA ARG A 84 19.78 -24.66 -10.55
C ARG A 84 19.13 -25.40 -9.40
N LEU A 85 18.20 -24.74 -8.73
CA LEU A 85 17.39 -25.32 -7.67
C LEU A 85 15.92 -25.20 -8.03
N THR A 86 15.15 -26.20 -7.63
CA THR A 86 13.70 -26.26 -7.80
C THR A 86 13.05 -26.67 -6.49
N HIS A 87 11.99 -25.96 -6.11
CA HIS A 87 11.22 -26.22 -4.90
C HIS A 87 9.76 -25.78 -5.12
N GLY A 88 8.85 -26.75 -5.27
CA GLY A 88 7.50 -26.48 -5.74
C GLY A 88 7.51 -25.85 -7.14
N GLU A 89 6.75 -24.79 -7.32
CA GLU A 89 6.73 -24.00 -8.57
C GLU A 89 7.95 -23.07 -8.73
N PHE A 90 8.77 -22.91 -7.70
CA PHE A 90 9.89 -21.97 -7.73
C PHE A 90 11.15 -22.61 -8.28
N THR A 91 11.77 -21.94 -9.25
CA THR A 91 13.09 -22.30 -9.78
C THR A 91 14.02 -21.09 -9.76
N TRP A 92 15.26 -21.29 -9.30
CA TRP A 92 16.28 -20.24 -9.28
C TRP A 92 17.68 -20.81 -9.44
N THR A 93 18.64 -19.91 -9.67
CA THR A 93 20.03 -20.28 -9.90
C THR A 93 20.94 -19.57 -8.92
N ILE A 94 21.88 -20.32 -8.33
CA ILE A 94 22.98 -19.78 -7.52
C ILE A 94 24.32 -20.05 -8.22
N LYS A 95 25.29 -19.15 -8.02
CA LYS A 95 26.67 -19.34 -8.47
C LYS A 95 27.61 -19.50 -7.27
N LYS A 96 28.25 -20.67 -7.14
CA LYS A 96 29.14 -20.98 -6.02
C LYS A 96 30.50 -21.50 -6.48
N LYS A 97 31.56 -21.12 -5.77
CA LYS A 97 32.91 -21.68 -5.96
C LYS A 97 33.04 -22.95 -5.13
N TYR A 98 33.96 -23.85 -5.50
CA TYR A 98 34.26 -25.05 -4.69
C TYR A 98 34.51 -24.71 -3.20
N LYS A 99 35.20 -23.59 -2.94
CA LYS A 99 35.43 -23.08 -1.59
C LYS A 99 34.14 -22.89 -0.76
N HIS A 100 33.04 -22.47 -1.40
CA HIS A 100 31.77 -22.29 -0.68
C HIS A 100 31.18 -23.62 -0.23
N PHE A 101 31.35 -24.71 -1.00
CA PHE A 101 30.92 -26.05 -0.60
C PHE A 101 31.76 -26.56 0.58
N THR A 102 33.08 -26.36 0.55
CA THR A 102 33.97 -26.72 1.67
C THR A 102 33.67 -25.91 2.93
N ASP A 103 33.32 -24.63 2.77
CA ASP A 103 32.95 -23.77 3.90
C ASP A 103 31.60 -24.22 4.50
N LEU A 104 30.58 -24.47 3.68
CA LEU A 104 29.29 -25.03 4.12
C LEU A 104 29.45 -26.36 4.87
N HIS A 105 30.22 -27.30 4.31
CA HIS A 105 30.48 -28.60 4.93
C HIS A 105 31.09 -28.45 6.33
N ARG A 106 32.15 -27.64 6.44
CA ARG A 106 32.79 -27.37 7.73
C ARG A 106 31.81 -26.74 8.72
N ASP A 107 30.97 -25.81 8.28
CA ASP A 107 30.06 -25.09 9.15
C ASP A 107 28.91 -26.00 9.63
N LEU A 108 28.42 -26.92 8.80
CA LEU A 108 27.49 -27.99 9.19
C LEU A 108 28.10 -28.95 10.23
N TYR A 109 29.35 -29.38 10.04
CA TYR A 109 30.06 -30.20 11.03
C TYR A 109 30.25 -29.48 12.36
N LYS A 110 30.65 -28.20 12.32
CA LYS A 110 30.74 -27.37 13.53
C LYS A 110 29.39 -27.23 14.22
N HIS A 111 28.31 -27.02 13.47
CA HIS A 111 26.97 -26.91 14.02
C HIS A 111 26.53 -28.22 14.71
N LYS A 112 26.72 -29.37 14.05
CA LYS A 112 26.46 -30.70 14.62
C LYS A 112 27.23 -30.91 15.93
N MET A 113 28.54 -30.61 15.93
CA MET A 113 29.39 -30.72 17.12
C MET A 113 28.91 -29.80 18.24
N MET A 114 28.65 -28.52 17.97
CA MET A 114 28.18 -27.57 18.97
C MET A 114 26.90 -28.03 19.68
N LEU A 115 25.94 -28.60 18.95
CA LEU A 115 24.70 -29.11 19.53
C LEU A 115 24.90 -30.29 20.49
N GLN A 116 25.93 -31.12 20.27
CA GLN A 116 26.27 -32.22 21.18
C GLN A 116 26.77 -31.72 22.55
N PHE A 117 27.32 -30.51 22.60
CA PHE A 117 27.86 -29.90 23.83
C PHE A 117 26.89 -28.91 24.51
N LEU A 118 25.67 -28.71 24.00
CA LEU A 118 24.68 -27.83 24.62
C LEU A 118 23.98 -28.50 25.82
N PRO A 119 23.70 -27.77 26.92
CA PRO A 119 23.06 -28.31 28.12
C PRO A 119 21.59 -28.70 27.88
N LEU A 120 21.18 -29.82 28.48
CA LEU A 120 19.94 -30.58 28.24
C LEU A 120 18.63 -29.77 28.32
N GLY A 121 18.51 -28.80 29.25
CA GLY A 121 17.23 -28.17 29.56
C GLY A 121 16.75 -27.07 28.59
N ARG A 122 17.66 -26.23 28.09
CA ARG A 122 17.29 -25.05 27.25
C ARG A 122 17.23 -25.33 25.75
N PHE A 123 17.77 -26.47 25.29
CA PHE A 123 17.97 -26.77 23.87
C PHE A 123 17.34 -28.12 23.44
N ALA A 124 16.28 -28.53 24.13
CA ALA A 124 15.61 -29.82 23.89
C ALA A 124 15.13 -29.99 22.43
N ILE A 125 14.58 -28.93 21.81
CA ILE A 125 14.13 -28.96 20.41
C ILE A 125 15.31 -29.18 19.44
N GLN A 126 16.44 -28.50 19.65
CA GLN A 126 17.60 -28.68 18.77
C GLN A 126 18.26 -30.06 18.96
N ARG A 127 18.18 -30.66 20.15
CA ARG A 127 18.61 -32.05 20.37
C ARG A 127 17.66 -33.06 19.73
N GLN A 128 16.35 -32.86 19.82
CA GLN A 128 15.37 -33.73 19.17
C GLN A 128 15.56 -33.75 17.63
N GLN A 129 15.94 -32.60 17.03
CA GLN A 129 16.33 -32.54 15.63
C GLN A 129 17.63 -33.30 15.34
N LEU A 130 18.62 -33.25 16.23
CA LEU A 130 19.86 -34.03 16.13
C LEU A 130 19.61 -35.54 16.29
N GLU A 131 18.71 -35.95 17.18
CA GLU A 131 18.29 -37.34 17.42
C GLU A 131 17.48 -37.91 16.23
N SER A 132 16.76 -37.06 15.50
CA SER A 132 16.08 -37.44 14.25
C SER A 132 17.03 -37.69 13.06
N MET A 133 18.34 -37.48 13.23
CA MET A 133 19.32 -37.84 12.21
C MET A 133 19.44 -39.37 12.10
N THR A 134 18.72 -39.96 11.15
CA THR A 134 18.79 -41.40 10.84
C THR A 134 20.01 -41.80 10.00
N GLU A 135 20.77 -40.84 9.43
CA GLU A 135 21.86 -41.11 8.48
C GLU A 135 23.18 -40.40 8.85
N GLU A 136 24.31 -41.05 8.52
CA GLU A 136 25.65 -40.45 8.58
C GLU A 136 25.70 -39.15 7.77
N MET A 137 26.47 -38.15 8.24
CA MET A 137 26.50 -36.86 7.55
C MET A 137 27.13 -37.03 6.15
N PRO A 138 26.52 -36.50 5.07
CA PRO A 138 27.05 -36.65 3.73
C PRO A 138 28.51 -36.15 3.63
N SER A 139 29.39 -36.99 3.10
CA SER A 139 30.80 -36.65 2.90
C SER A 139 30.98 -35.71 1.71
N LEU A 140 31.79 -34.65 1.87
CA LEU A 140 32.21 -33.79 0.74
C LEU A 140 33.33 -34.42 -0.11
N HIS A 141 33.89 -35.56 0.30
CA HIS A 141 34.93 -36.28 -0.46
C HIS A 141 34.46 -37.59 -1.13
N GLY A 142 33.19 -37.96 -0.98
CA GLY A 142 32.58 -39.14 -1.58
C GLY A 142 33.04 -40.44 -0.91
N THR A 143 32.28 -41.51 -1.11
CA THR A 143 32.70 -42.88 -0.79
C THR A 143 33.69 -43.37 -1.85
N GLU A 144 34.65 -44.25 -1.50
CA GLU A 144 35.68 -44.77 -2.42
C GLU A 144 35.13 -45.37 -3.73
N ARG A 145 33.89 -45.87 -3.74
CA ARG A 145 33.19 -46.34 -4.95
C ARG A 145 32.85 -45.25 -5.97
N MET A 146 32.66 -43.99 -5.54
CA MET A 146 32.21 -42.87 -6.37
C MET A 146 33.35 -42.19 -7.14
N GLY A 147 34.57 -42.31 -6.61
CA GLY A 147 35.77 -41.62 -7.12
C GLY A 147 36.30 -42.13 -8.47
N ARG A 148 35.75 -43.22 -9.01
CA ARG A 148 36.24 -43.84 -10.25
C ARG A 148 35.38 -43.54 -11.50
N THR A 149 34.17 -42.98 -11.38
CA THR A 149 33.22 -42.89 -12.52
C THR A 149 32.44 -41.57 -12.68
N SER A 150 32.42 -40.66 -11.70
CA SER A 150 31.60 -39.43 -11.75
C SER A 150 32.41 -38.15 -12.00
N SER A 151 31.84 -37.19 -12.75
CA SER A 151 32.46 -35.87 -12.96
C SER A 151 32.30 -34.99 -11.70
N LYS A 152 33.30 -34.16 -11.39
CA LYS A 152 33.27 -33.26 -10.21
C LYS A 152 31.97 -32.43 -10.05
N PRO A 153 31.33 -31.93 -11.13
CA PRO A 153 30.01 -31.29 -11.04
C PRO A 153 28.89 -32.22 -10.57
N LYS A 154 28.81 -33.43 -11.12
CA LYS A 154 27.80 -34.44 -10.74
C LYS A 154 27.96 -34.87 -9.29
N TYR A 155 29.20 -35.00 -8.85
CA TYR A 155 29.52 -35.27 -7.46
C TYR A 155 29.02 -34.18 -6.49
N LEU A 156 29.20 -32.90 -6.84
CA LEU A 156 28.69 -31.79 -6.01
C LEU A 156 27.16 -31.70 -6.02
N GLU A 157 26.53 -32.12 -7.11
CA GLU A 157 25.07 -32.24 -7.21
C GLU A 157 24.54 -33.31 -6.25
N GLU A 158 25.09 -34.52 -6.30
CA GLU A 158 24.73 -35.62 -5.40
C GLU A 158 24.94 -35.22 -3.93
N TYR A 159 26.09 -34.63 -3.59
CA TYR A 159 26.37 -34.12 -2.25
C TYR A 159 25.32 -33.11 -1.76
N LEU A 160 24.94 -32.14 -2.60
CA LEU A 160 23.94 -31.15 -2.21
C LEU A 160 22.55 -31.76 -2.05
N ASN A 161 22.13 -32.68 -2.93
CA ASN A 161 20.84 -33.34 -2.79
C ASN A 161 20.80 -34.18 -1.49
N SER A 162 21.87 -34.92 -1.15
CA SER A 162 21.94 -35.65 0.13
C SER A 162 21.85 -34.72 1.35
N LEU A 163 22.43 -33.51 1.29
CA LEU A 163 22.25 -32.52 2.36
C LEU A 163 20.82 -31.98 2.44
N LEU A 164 20.11 -31.92 1.32
CA LEU A 164 18.75 -31.39 1.25
C LEU A 164 17.69 -32.42 1.67
N ASP A 165 17.97 -33.70 1.49
CA ASP A 165 17.14 -34.81 2.01
C ASP A 165 17.25 -34.92 3.54
N ASN A 166 18.39 -34.47 4.10
CA ASN A 166 18.60 -34.44 5.54
C ASN A 166 17.94 -33.20 6.19
N SER A 167 16.92 -33.43 7.03
CA SER A 167 16.13 -32.36 7.69
C SER A 167 16.96 -31.42 8.56
N PHE A 168 17.99 -31.94 9.22
CA PHE A 168 18.92 -31.17 10.05
C PHE A 168 19.76 -30.20 9.19
N CYS A 169 20.32 -30.70 8.08
CA CYS A 169 21.11 -29.89 7.17
C CYS A 169 20.24 -28.88 6.40
N LYS A 170 19.07 -29.29 5.90
CA LYS A 170 18.15 -28.46 5.11
C LYS A 170 17.69 -27.20 5.85
N ASN A 171 17.41 -27.31 7.14
CA ASN A 171 16.88 -26.20 7.95
C ASN A 171 17.97 -25.36 8.64
N TYR A 172 19.25 -25.73 8.50
CA TYR A 172 20.36 -24.96 9.05
C TYR A 172 20.44 -23.57 8.38
N SER A 173 20.61 -22.51 9.18
CA SER A 173 20.66 -21.13 8.68
C SER A 173 21.78 -20.90 7.64
N GLY A 174 22.94 -21.53 7.81
CA GLY A 174 24.03 -21.47 6.83
C GLY A 174 23.71 -22.21 5.53
N MET A 175 22.87 -23.25 5.57
CA MET A 175 22.36 -23.91 4.36
C MET A 175 21.39 -22.99 3.62
N LEU A 176 20.45 -22.34 4.32
CA LEU A 176 19.55 -21.35 3.72
C LEU A 176 20.33 -20.20 3.07
N GLU A 177 21.38 -19.68 3.75
CA GLU A 177 22.27 -18.67 3.17
C GLU A 177 23.02 -19.20 1.93
N PHE A 178 23.53 -20.43 1.99
CA PHE A 178 24.18 -21.06 0.85
C PHE A 178 23.24 -21.15 -0.35
N LEU A 179 21.99 -21.56 -0.14
CA LEU A 179 20.97 -21.67 -1.19
C LEU A 179 20.38 -20.33 -1.62
N SER A 180 20.79 -19.22 -0.98
CA SER A 180 20.21 -17.90 -1.14
C SER A 180 18.70 -17.94 -0.88
N ILE A 181 18.27 -18.42 0.28
CA ILE A 181 16.86 -18.51 0.69
C ILE A 181 16.61 -17.55 1.86
N SER A 182 15.46 -16.88 1.82
CA SER A 182 14.94 -16.00 2.86
C SER A 182 13.45 -16.28 3.11
N PRO A 183 12.86 -15.67 4.15
CA PRO A 183 11.41 -15.74 4.39
C PRO A 183 10.54 -15.29 3.20
N LEU A 184 11.09 -14.56 2.23
CA LEU A 184 10.37 -14.03 1.06
C LEU A 184 10.58 -14.86 -0.21
N SER A 185 11.35 -15.95 -0.13
CA SER A 185 11.75 -16.72 -1.32
C SER A 185 10.56 -17.37 -2.02
N PHE A 186 9.68 -18.00 -1.25
CA PHE A 186 8.63 -18.87 -1.78
C PHE A 186 7.25 -18.28 -1.58
N ILE A 187 7.14 -16.95 -1.75
CA ILE A 187 5.87 -16.24 -1.69
C ILE A 187 5.39 -15.97 -3.12
N LYS A 188 4.49 -16.81 -3.63
CA LYS A 188 3.85 -16.74 -4.97
C LYS A 188 3.35 -15.35 -5.32
N ASP A 189 2.66 -14.69 -4.40
CA ASP A 189 2.14 -13.34 -4.60
C ASP A 189 3.23 -12.25 -4.67
N LEU A 190 4.46 -12.52 -4.25
CA LEU A 190 5.60 -11.62 -4.52
C LEU A 190 6.33 -11.95 -5.83
N GLY A 191 5.76 -12.85 -6.64
CA GLY A 191 6.26 -13.25 -7.94
C GLY A 191 7.36 -14.31 -7.84
N PRO A 192 8.27 -14.38 -8.83
CA PRO A 192 9.32 -15.38 -8.83
C PRO A 192 10.19 -15.23 -7.57
N LYS A 193 10.87 -16.32 -7.17
CA LYS A 193 11.83 -16.26 -6.05
C LYS A 193 12.85 -15.14 -6.27
N GLY A 194 13.29 -14.97 -7.51
CA GLY A 194 14.19 -13.90 -7.93
C GLY A 194 15.60 -14.09 -7.41
N LEU A 195 16.37 -12.99 -7.40
CA LEU A 195 17.75 -12.97 -6.94
C LEU A 195 17.81 -12.48 -5.51
N GLU A 196 18.52 -13.20 -4.64
CA GLU A 196 18.73 -12.76 -3.28
C GLU A 196 20.05 -13.22 -2.67
N GLY A 197 20.48 -12.49 -1.64
CA GLY A 197 21.66 -12.82 -0.86
C GLY A 197 22.31 -11.62 -0.20
N PHE A 198 23.40 -11.87 0.51
CA PHE A 198 24.15 -10.82 1.20
C PHE A 198 24.90 -9.90 0.24
N ILE A 199 24.76 -8.61 0.52
CA ILE A 199 25.48 -7.52 -0.14
C ILE A 199 26.12 -6.58 0.89
N LEU A 200 27.12 -5.81 0.47
CA LEU A 200 27.57 -4.64 1.20
C LEU A 200 26.94 -3.38 0.59
N LYS A 201 26.04 -2.76 1.35
CA LYS A 201 25.23 -1.60 0.95
C LYS A 201 25.81 -0.30 1.53
N ARG A 202 25.99 0.74 0.71
CA ARG A 202 26.44 2.07 1.14
C ARG A 202 25.29 2.87 1.80
N SER A 203 25.58 3.64 2.86
CA SER A 203 24.64 4.61 3.44
C SER A 203 24.36 5.79 2.49
N GLY A 204 23.31 6.59 2.77
CA GLY A 204 22.93 7.75 1.96
C GLY A 204 22.35 7.39 0.58
N GLY A 205 22.06 8.39 -0.28
CA GLY A 205 21.58 8.20 -1.66
C GLY A 205 20.08 8.46 -1.91
N HIS A 206 19.36 9.07 -0.96
CA HIS A 206 17.96 9.47 -1.19
C HIS A 206 17.96 10.77 -2.01
N ARG A 207 17.08 10.85 -3.00
CA ARG A 207 16.90 12.05 -3.84
C ARG A 207 15.54 12.66 -3.49
N ILE A 208 15.49 13.39 -2.38
CA ILE A 208 14.27 14.10 -1.97
C ILE A 208 14.49 15.59 -2.28
N HIS A 209 13.64 16.17 -3.12
CA HIS A 209 13.66 17.61 -3.40
C HIS A 209 13.34 18.38 -2.10
N GLY A 210 14.13 19.41 -1.77
CA GLY A 210 13.95 20.23 -0.57
C GLY A 210 14.75 19.81 0.68
N PHE A 211 15.25 18.57 0.75
CA PHE A 211 16.23 18.13 1.76
C PHE A 211 17.50 17.62 1.06
N LYS A 212 18.44 18.53 0.78
CA LYS A 212 19.84 18.14 0.55
C LYS A 212 20.35 17.58 1.88
N CYS A 213 20.21 16.28 2.12
CA CYS A 213 20.91 15.65 3.24
C CYS A 213 22.39 15.99 3.11
N PHE A 214 22.96 16.65 4.12
CA PHE A 214 24.39 16.88 4.28
C PHE A 214 25.11 15.52 4.25
N GLY A 215 25.54 15.12 3.06
CA GLY A 215 26.14 13.82 2.81
C GLY A 215 26.77 13.71 1.43
N HIS A 216 27.07 14.85 0.79
CA HIS A 216 27.86 14.89 -0.44
C HIS A 216 29.38 14.86 -0.18
N HIS A 217 29.82 14.92 1.09
CA HIS A 217 31.23 14.74 1.42
C HIS A 217 31.65 13.27 1.36
N GLN A 218 32.73 13.00 0.63
CA GLN A 218 33.32 11.67 0.42
C GLN A 218 33.77 10.93 1.70
N LEU A 219 33.76 11.60 2.85
CA LEU A 219 34.37 11.14 4.12
C LEU A 219 33.41 10.42 5.09
N CYS A 220 32.08 10.37 4.84
CA CYS A 220 31.11 9.92 5.87
C CYS A 220 30.13 8.81 5.43
N PHE A 221 30.43 8.02 4.41
CA PHE A 221 29.56 6.88 4.05
C PHE A 221 29.94 5.60 4.79
N ARG A 222 28.95 4.90 5.34
CA ARG A 222 29.13 3.59 5.99
C ARG A 222 28.69 2.48 5.04
N TRP A 223 29.50 1.43 4.96
CA TRP A 223 29.10 0.17 4.32
C TRP A 223 28.45 -0.72 5.36
N SER A 224 27.37 -1.37 4.98
CA SER A 224 26.59 -2.21 5.88
C SER A 224 26.16 -3.48 5.17
N GLN A 225 26.33 -4.64 5.83
CA GLN A 225 25.87 -5.90 5.28
C GLN A 225 24.35 -5.96 5.34
N ARG A 226 23.71 -6.30 4.22
CA ARG A 226 22.25 -6.41 4.09
C ARG A 226 21.90 -7.61 3.23
N TRP A 227 20.74 -8.21 3.49
CA TRP A 227 20.16 -9.20 2.58
C TRP A 227 19.34 -8.46 1.53
N LEU A 228 19.75 -8.51 0.26
CA LEU A 228 19.02 -7.91 -0.85
C LEU A 228 18.11 -8.97 -1.47
N VAL A 229 16.87 -8.62 -1.76
CA VAL A 229 15.90 -9.42 -2.51
C VAL A 229 15.46 -8.62 -3.73
N VAL A 230 15.50 -9.24 -4.89
CA VAL A 230 15.08 -8.65 -6.17
C VAL A 230 13.92 -9.47 -6.70
N LYS A 231 12.77 -8.83 -6.85
CA LYS A 231 11.56 -9.39 -7.44
C LYS A 231 11.34 -8.79 -8.84
N ASP A 232 10.20 -9.11 -9.45
CA ASP A 232 9.85 -8.71 -10.80
C ASP A 232 9.54 -7.20 -10.95
N SER A 233 8.98 -6.56 -9.92
CA SER A 233 8.53 -5.16 -9.98
C SER A 233 9.13 -4.25 -8.89
N PHE A 234 9.98 -4.80 -8.03
CA PHE A 234 10.66 -4.08 -6.96
C PHE A 234 11.91 -4.81 -6.48
N LEU A 235 12.75 -4.11 -5.72
CA LEU A 235 13.78 -4.72 -4.88
C LEU A 235 13.67 -4.20 -3.45
N LEU A 236 14.15 -4.97 -2.48
CA LEU A 236 14.19 -4.56 -1.09
C LEU A 236 15.46 -5.05 -0.42
N TYR A 237 15.82 -4.43 0.70
CA TYR A 237 16.87 -5.00 1.55
C TYR A 237 16.41 -5.11 3.00
N MET A 238 16.82 -6.21 3.64
CA MET A 238 16.51 -6.54 5.02
C MET A 238 17.75 -6.41 5.91
N SER A 239 17.52 -6.21 7.19
CA SER A 239 18.59 -6.24 8.20
C SER A 239 19.17 -7.65 8.37
N ARG A 240 20.46 -7.75 8.72
CA ARG A 240 21.20 -9.03 8.80
C ARG A 240 20.59 -10.03 9.79
N ASP A 241 20.10 -9.52 10.93
CA ASP A 241 19.80 -10.37 12.08
C ASP A 241 18.29 -10.47 12.36
N ARG A 242 17.42 -9.76 11.62
CA ARG A 242 16.02 -9.57 12.06
C ARG A 242 14.91 -9.76 11.02
N GLY A 243 15.11 -10.25 9.80
CA GLY A 243 13.98 -10.43 8.85
C GLY A 243 13.22 -9.14 8.46
N LEU A 244 13.50 -8.02 9.11
CA LEU A 244 12.83 -6.74 8.92
C LEU A 244 13.28 -6.08 7.62
N VAL A 245 12.30 -5.83 6.76
CA VAL A 245 12.45 -5.00 5.56
C VAL A 245 12.87 -3.60 5.98
N SER A 246 14.06 -3.18 5.55
CA SER A 246 14.64 -1.89 5.92
C SER A 246 14.36 -0.81 4.87
N PHE A 247 14.06 -1.20 3.64
CA PHE A 247 13.71 -0.30 2.54
C PHE A 247 13.18 -1.11 1.35
N VAL A 248 12.25 -0.51 0.61
CA VAL A 248 11.68 -1.04 -0.64
C VAL A 248 11.91 -0.01 -1.74
N LEU A 249 12.44 -0.46 -2.88
CA LEU A 249 12.60 0.32 -4.09
C LEU A 249 11.66 -0.25 -5.16
N LEU A 250 10.61 0.49 -5.46
CA LEU A 250 9.75 0.19 -6.60
C LEU A 250 10.48 0.52 -7.91
N PHE A 251 10.29 -0.32 -8.93
CA PHE A 251 10.81 -0.03 -10.26
C PHE A 251 10.01 1.12 -10.89
N ASP A 252 10.72 2.01 -11.57
CA ASP A 252 10.21 3.22 -12.21
C ASP A 252 10.96 3.47 -13.55
N PRO A 253 10.46 4.38 -14.41
CA PRO A 253 11.08 4.63 -15.72
C PRO A 253 12.51 5.18 -15.69
N CYS A 254 12.97 5.71 -14.55
CA CYS A 254 14.35 6.16 -14.37
C CYS A 254 15.27 5.06 -13.82
N MET A 255 14.79 3.81 -13.74
CA MET A 255 15.58 2.72 -13.21
C MET A 255 16.78 2.42 -14.10
N GLN A 256 17.98 2.46 -13.53
CA GLN A 256 19.21 2.09 -14.21
C GLN A 256 20.07 1.22 -13.31
N VAL A 257 20.62 0.15 -13.87
CA VAL A 257 21.58 -0.72 -13.18
C VAL A 257 22.92 -0.57 -13.89
N LEU A 258 23.98 -0.18 -13.17
CA LEU A 258 25.27 0.18 -13.75
C LEU A 258 26.41 -0.50 -12.99
N VAL A 259 27.37 -1.06 -13.72
CA VAL A 259 28.62 -1.62 -13.16
C VAL A 259 29.76 -0.70 -13.56
N ASP A 260 29.96 0.36 -12.78
CA ASP A 260 30.97 1.37 -13.10
C ASP A 260 31.75 1.79 -11.84
N ARG A 261 33.08 1.70 -11.95
CA ARG A 261 34.02 2.12 -10.89
C ARG A 261 33.93 3.62 -10.63
N ARG A 262 33.74 4.44 -11.67
CA ARG A 262 33.67 5.91 -11.55
C ARG A 262 32.43 6.33 -10.76
N GLN A 263 31.31 5.64 -10.95
CA GLN A 263 30.06 5.96 -10.24
C GLN A 263 30.00 5.39 -8.83
N THR A 264 30.55 4.20 -8.60
CA THR A 264 30.42 3.51 -7.31
C THR A 264 31.50 3.90 -6.29
N ALA A 265 32.60 4.51 -6.75
CA ALA A 265 33.83 4.72 -5.96
C ALA A 265 34.35 3.41 -5.34
N THR A 266 34.03 2.26 -5.94
CA THR A 266 34.51 0.93 -5.52
C THR A 266 35.05 0.16 -6.71
N LYS A 267 36.05 -0.69 -6.49
CA LYS A 267 36.68 -1.49 -7.55
C LYS A 267 35.67 -2.39 -8.27
N HIS A 268 34.71 -2.94 -7.53
CA HIS A 268 33.67 -3.85 -8.02
C HIS A 268 32.33 -3.49 -7.37
N GLY A 269 31.58 -2.58 -7.99
CA GLY A 269 30.30 -2.13 -7.45
C GLY A 269 29.17 -2.16 -8.48
N VAL A 270 27.95 -2.24 -7.97
CA VAL A 270 26.71 -2.06 -8.73
C VAL A 270 26.02 -0.80 -8.21
N CYS A 271 25.65 0.08 -9.12
CA CYS A 271 24.86 1.29 -8.85
C CYS A 271 23.47 1.07 -9.42
N ILE A 272 22.44 1.18 -8.57
CA ILE A 272 21.04 1.09 -8.98
C ILE A 272 20.41 2.46 -8.76
N LYS A 273 20.03 3.13 -9.84
CA LYS A 273 19.33 4.42 -9.84
C LYS A 273 17.85 4.20 -10.08
N SER A 274 17.06 5.15 -9.61
CA SER A 274 15.60 5.29 -9.69
C SER A 274 15.30 6.79 -9.51
N VAL A 275 14.04 7.22 -9.62
CA VAL A 275 13.72 8.65 -9.39
C VAL A 275 14.08 9.07 -7.95
N GLY A 276 13.62 8.32 -6.94
CA GLY A 276 13.76 8.69 -5.53
C GLY A 276 15.07 8.26 -4.86
N ARG A 277 15.90 7.44 -5.52
CA ARG A 277 17.01 6.73 -4.86
C ARG A 277 18.17 6.40 -5.78
N THR A 278 19.38 6.44 -5.22
CA THR A 278 20.57 5.77 -5.76
C THR A 278 21.14 4.82 -4.70
N LEU A 279 21.15 3.52 -5.02
CA LEU A 279 21.68 2.45 -4.19
C LEU A 279 23.05 2.02 -4.72
N PHE A 280 24.03 1.91 -3.82
CA PHE A 280 25.36 1.42 -4.14
C PHE A 280 25.63 0.12 -3.40
N ILE A 281 26.03 -0.89 -4.16
CA ILE A 281 26.33 -2.24 -3.70
C ILE A 281 27.79 -2.54 -4.01
N LYS A 282 28.54 -3.00 -3.02
CA LYS A 282 29.91 -3.50 -3.19
C LYS A 282 29.86 -5.01 -3.36
N CYS A 283 30.57 -5.50 -4.38
CA CYS A 283 30.73 -6.91 -4.71
C CYS A 283 32.18 -7.36 -4.47
N ASN A 284 32.39 -8.66 -4.33
CA ASN A 284 33.71 -9.26 -4.08
C ASN A 284 34.55 -9.41 -5.36
N SER A 285 33.91 -9.36 -6.54
CA SER A 285 34.58 -9.46 -7.83
C SER A 285 33.79 -8.75 -8.93
N TYR A 286 34.46 -8.39 -10.02
CA TYR A 286 33.81 -7.81 -11.20
C TYR A 286 32.73 -8.74 -11.77
N ARG A 287 32.97 -10.06 -11.79
CA ARG A 287 31.99 -11.04 -12.25
C ARG A 287 30.74 -11.08 -11.38
N GLN A 288 30.90 -10.99 -10.06
CA GLN A 288 29.74 -10.92 -9.16
C GLN A 288 28.95 -9.63 -9.39
N ALA A 289 29.63 -8.49 -9.61
CA ALA A 289 28.96 -7.25 -9.96
C ALA A 289 28.19 -7.34 -11.29
N GLN A 290 28.80 -7.95 -12.31
CA GLN A 290 28.14 -8.21 -13.59
C GLN A 290 26.95 -9.17 -13.45
N TRP A 291 27.07 -10.22 -12.66
CA TRP A 291 25.98 -11.16 -12.42
C TRP A 291 24.78 -10.48 -11.73
N TRP A 292 25.01 -9.74 -10.63
CA TRP A 292 23.94 -8.94 -9.99
C TRP A 292 23.30 -7.99 -10.98
N SER A 293 24.12 -7.27 -11.76
CA SER A 293 23.64 -6.29 -12.73
C SER A 293 22.81 -6.91 -13.85
N HIS A 294 23.27 -8.02 -14.43
CA HIS A 294 22.56 -8.75 -15.47
C HIS A 294 21.24 -9.33 -14.95
N GLU A 295 21.28 -9.98 -13.78
CA GLU A 295 20.13 -10.68 -13.23
C GLU A 295 19.04 -9.72 -12.74
N ILE A 296 19.41 -8.56 -12.18
CA ILE A 296 18.42 -7.50 -11.87
C ILE A 296 17.72 -7.05 -13.14
N ARG A 297 18.46 -6.81 -14.23
CA ARG A 297 17.86 -6.40 -15.51
C ARG A 297 16.95 -7.48 -16.10
N ARG A 298 17.39 -8.75 -16.03
CA ARG A 298 16.62 -9.90 -16.50
C ARG A 298 15.30 -10.05 -15.74
N LEU A 299 15.32 -9.93 -14.41
CA LEU A 299 14.12 -10.01 -13.58
C LEU A 299 13.17 -8.83 -13.80
N SER A 300 13.70 -7.65 -14.15
CA SER A 300 12.89 -6.47 -14.41
C SER A 300 12.42 -6.33 -15.86
N GLU A 301 12.90 -7.17 -16.79
CA GLU A 301 12.72 -7.03 -18.24
C GLU A 301 11.26 -6.86 -18.67
N HIS A 302 10.35 -7.60 -18.02
CA HIS A 302 8.91 -7.60 -18.33
C HIS A 302 8.09 -6.73 -17.36
N CYS A 303 8.76 -5.87 -16.58
CA CYS A 303 8.08 -4.99 -15.63
C CYS A 303 7.46 -3.80 -16.37
N ASP A 304 6.13 -3.72 -16.37
CA ASP A 304 5.38 -2.60 -16.96
C ASP A 304 5.84 -1.23 -16.44
N PHE A 305 6.32 -1.15 -15.20
CA PHE A 305 6.64 0.10 -14.52
C PHE A 305 8.02 0.68 -14.87
N LEU A 306 8.77 0.05 -15.78
CA LEU A 306 10.03 0.60 -16.31
C LEU A 306 9.82 1.60 -17.45
N GLN A 307 8.58 1.82 -17.88
CA GLN A 307 8.26 2.76 -18.94
C GLN A 307 7.03 3.58 -18.58
N THR A 308 6.90 4.71 -19.26
CA THR A 308 5.71 5.55 -19.23
C THR A 308 4.72 5.06 -20.28
N HIS A 309 3.43 5.11 -19.98
CA HIS A 309 2.37 4.57 -20.83
C HIS A 309 1.50 5.68 -21.43
N ARG A 310 0.40 5.27 -22.09
CA ARG A 310 -0.62 6.18 -22.63
C ARG A 310 -1.00 7.26 -21.60
N PHE A 311 -1.06 8.52 -22.06
CA PHE A 311 -1.29 9.74 -21.27
C PHE A 311 -0.18 10.09 -20.27
N GLY A 312 1.02 9.54 -20.42
CA GLY A 312 2.08 9.78 -19.44
C GLY A 312 1.88 8.98 -18.13
N SER A 313 0.95 8.02 -18.10
CA SER A 313 0.64 7.27 -16.88
C SER A 313 1.76 6.30 -16.49
N PHE A 314 1.94 6.10 -15.18
CA PHE A 314 2.78 5.02 -14.65
C PHE A 314 2.23 3.61 -14.93
N ALA A 315 0.94 3.49 -15.22
CA ALA A 315 0.26 2.22 -15.44
C ALA A 315 -0.23 2.08 -16.89
N PRO A 316 -0.05 0.91 -17.54
CA PRO A 316 -0.59 0.65 -18.86
C PRO A 316 -2.12 0.44 -18.81
N PRO A 317 -2.81 0.56 -19.95
CA PRO A 317 -4.16 0.03 -20.09
C PRO A 317 -4.21 -1.47 -19.76
N ARG A 318 -5.23 -1.88 -19.00
CA ARG A 318 -5.52 -3.26 -18.60
C ARG A 318 -6.78 -3.74 -19.34
N PRO A 319 -6.65 -4.47 -20.46
CA PRO A 319 -7.81 -5.01 -21.17
C PRO A 319 -8.54 -6.03 -20.29
N ASP A 320 -9.84 -6.22 -20.56
CA ASP A 320 -10.68 -7.24 -19.92
C ASP A 320 -10.72 -7.19 -18.38
N SER A 321 -10.51 -6.00 -17.80
CA SER A 321 -10.61 -5.80 -16.35
C SER A 321 -12.07 -5.81 -15.92
N LEU A 322 -12.41 -6.57 -14.88
CA LEU A 322 -13.73 -6.50 -14.26
C LEU A 322 -13.89 -5.18 -13.52
N THR A 323 -14.92 -4.42 -13.89
CA THR A 323 -15.22 -3.11 -13.32
C THR A 323 -16.72 -2.89 -13.18
N LYS A 324 -17.11 -2.04 -12.23
CA LYS A 324 -18.48 -1.55 -12.03
C LYS A 324 -18.41 -0.10 -11.60
N TRP A 325 -19.31 0.73 -12.11
CA TRP A 325 -19.48 2.11 -11.69
C TRP A 325 -20.65 2.22 -10.72
N TYR A 326 -20.66 3.28 -9.92
CA TYR A 326 -21.70 3.60 -8.95
C TYR A 326 -22.09 5.06 -9.13
N VAL A 327 -23.39 5.32 -9.05
CA VAL A 327 -23.95 6.66 -8.87
C VAL A 327 -24.44 6.73 -7.42
N ASN A 328 -23.98 7.75 -6.70
CA ASN A 328 -24.18 7.99 -5.27
C ASN A 328 -23.52 6.97 -4.34
N GLY A 329 -23.52 7.28 -3.04
CA GLY A 329 -22.83 6.50 -2.01
C GLY A 329 -23.51 5.19 -1.62
N SER A 330 -24.82 5.04 -1.76
CA SER A 330 -25.57 3.87 -1.25
C SER A 330 -25.07 2.53 -1.79
N GLY A 331 -25.03 2.39 -3.12
CA GLY A 331 -24.51 1.17 -3.77
C GLY A 331 -23.00 0.99 -3.56
N TYR A 332 -22.23 2.08 -3.62
CA TYR A 332 -20.78 2.05 -3.44
C TYR A 332 -20.39 1.57 -2.04
N PHE A 333 -20.97 2.16 -0.99
CA PHE A 333 -20.67 1.80 0.39
C PHE A 333 -21.18 0.40 0.75
N SER A 334 -22.32 -0.02 0.21
CA SER A 334 -22.82 -1.38 0.44
C SER A 334 -21.87 -2.45 -0.11
N ASP A 335 -21.45 -2.32 -1.38
CA ASP A 335 -20.53 -3.28 -2.00
C ASP A 335 -19.13 -3.21 -1.37
N LEU A 336 -18.69 -2.02 -0.96
CA LEU A 336 -17.44 -1.85 -0.22
C LEU A 336 -17.48 -2.56 1.13
N ALA A 337 -18.60 -2.48 1.87
CA ALA A 337 -18.75 -3.18 3.15
C ALA A 337 -18.64 -4.69 2.99
N ASP A 338 -19.29 -5.26 1.97
CA ASP A 338 -19.19 -6.69 1.66
C ASP A 338 -17.78 -7.09 1.22
N ALA A 339 -17.09 -6.23 0.48
CA ALA A 339 -15.71 -6.48 0.07
C ALA A 339 -14.73 -6.43 1.26
N LEU A 340 -14.90 -5.48 2.18
CA LEU A 340 -14.09 -5.38 3.41
C LEU A 340 -14.26 -6.63 4.29
N GLU A 341 -15.48 -7.15 4.42
CA GLU A 341 -15.74 -8.37 5.20
C GLU A 341 -15.04 -9.60 4.61
N LYS A 342 -14.80 -9.62 3.29
CA LYS A 342 -14.08 -10.68 2.57
C LYS A 342 -12.55 -10.57 2.62
N ALA A 343 -11.99 -9.47 3.13
CA ALA A 343 -10.54 -9.28 3.18
C ALA A 343 -9.84 -10.39 3.99
N LYS A 344 -8.71 -10.89 3.48
CA LYS A 344 -7.92 -11.92 4.17
C LYS A 344 -6.55 -11.44 4.61
N GLU A 345 -6.01 -10.43 3.93
CA GLU A 345 -4.60 -10.07 4.08
C GLU A 345 -4.41 -8.60 4.41
N GLU A 346 -4.87 -7.71 3.52
CA GLU A 346 -4.48 -6.32 3.49
C GLU A 346 -5.67 -5.43 3.11
N ILE A 347 -5.87 -4.35 3.87
CA ILE A 347 -6.80 -3.27 3.52
C ILE A 347 -6.01 -1.97 3.47
N PHE A 348 -6.00 -1.32 2.30
CA PHE A 348 -5.32 -0.05 2.07
C PHE A 348 -6.36 1.05 1.82
N ILE A 349 -6.35 2.11 2.63
CA ILE A 349 -7.33 3.21 2.57
C ILE A 349 -6.61 4.53 2.39
N THR A 350 -7.03 5.32 1.40
CA THR A 350 -6.71 6.76 1.32
C THR A 350 -8.00 7.54 1.39
N ASP A 351 -8.00 8.63 2.15
CA ASP A 351 -9.12 9.56 2.21
C ASP A 351 -8.61 10.99 2.44
N TRP A 352 -9.32 11.94 1.86
CA TRP A 352 -9.15 13.35 2.22
C TRP A 352 -9.76 13.61 3.60
N TRP A 353 -10.90 12.99 3.89
CA TRP A 353 -11.52 12.97 5.21
C TRP A 353 -12.10 11.58 5.47
N LEU A 354 -11.87 11.00 6.66
CA LEU A 354 -12.42 9.70 7.06
C LEU A 354 -13.13 9.85 8.41
N SER A 355 -14.39 9.43 8.48
CA SER A 355 -15.20 9.36 9.71
C SER A 355 -15.27 7.92 10.20
N PRO A 356 -14.56 7.53 11.28
CA PRO A 356 -14.49 6.13 11.71
C PRO A 356 -15.86 5.49 11.97
N GLU A 357 -16.81 6.27 12.48
CA GLU A 357 -18.14 5.82 12.89
C GLU A 357 -19.18 5.86 11.77
N VAL A 358 -18.79 6.09 10.51
CA VAL A 358 -19.73 6.09 9.37
C VAL A 358 -20.31 4.69 9.13
N TYR A 359 -21.62 4.62 8.89
CA TYR A 359 -22.32 3.39 8.50
C TYR A 359 -22.30 3.19 6.99
N LEU A 360 -21.81 2.02 6.56
CA LEU A 360 -21.71 1.67 5.14
C LEU A 360 -23.01 1.07 4.57
N LYS A 361 -23.84 0.45 5.41
CA LYS A 361 -25.18 -0.05 5.06
C LYS A 361 -26.24 0.54 5.98
N ARG A 362 -27.41 0.85 5.41
CA ARG A 362 -28.45 1.66 6.06
C ARG A 362 -29.88 1.20 5.73
N PRO A 363 -30.88 1.45 6.60
CA PRO A 363 -30.76 2.03 7.95
C PRO A 363 -29.95 1.12 8.88
N ALA A 364 -29.21 1.71 9.82
CA ALA A 364 -28.39 0.94 10.75
C ALA A 364 -29.27 0.29 11.83
N GLN A 365 -29.19 -1.02 12.00
CA GLN A 365 -29.88 -1.78 13.06
C GLN A 365 -28.94 -2.19 14.22
N GLY A 366 -27.69 -1.75 14.14
CA GLY A 366 -26.61 -2.13 15.03
C GLY A 366 -25.26 -1.73 14.43
N THR A 367 -24.16 -2.06 15.11
CA THR A 367 -22.83 -1.57 14.76
C THR A 367 -22.08 -2.43 13.73
N TYR A 368 -22.67 -3.53 13.27
CA TYR A 368 -22.00 -4.51 12.39
C TYR A 368 -21.44 -3.89 11.11
N TRP A 369 -22.20 -3.01 10.45
CA TRP A 369 -21.81 -2.33 9.21
C TRP A 369 -21.17 -0.95 9.40
N ARG A 370 -20.75 -0.62 10.64
CA ARG A 370 -19.99 0.59 10.94
C ARG A 370 -18.52 0.38 10.56
N LEU A 371 -17.90 1.37 9.90
CA LEU A 371 -16.57 1.23 9.32
C LEU A 371 -15.51 0.79 10.35
N ASP A 372 -15.41 1.50 11.48
CA ASP A 372 -14.51 1.15 12.60
C ASP A 372 -14.68 -0.30 13.07
N GLN A 373 -15.92 -0.78 13.18
CA GLN A 373 -16.20 -2.15 13.62
C GLN A 373 -15.81 -3.19 12.57
N ILE A 374 -16.05 -2.94 11.29
CA ILE A 374 -15.57 -3.83 10.22
C ILE A 374 -14.03 -3.91 10.29
N LEU A 375 -13.34 -2.77 10.33
CA LEU A 375 -11.88 -2.73 10.37
C LEU A 375 -11.32 -3.41 11.63
N LYS A 376 -11.95 -3.22 12.79
CA LYS A 376 -11.58 -3.90 14.04
C LYS A 376 -11.68 -5.42 13.89
N ARG A 377 -12.84 -5.94 13.46
CA ARG A 377 -13.06 -7.40 13.29
C ARG A 377 -12.07 -8.01 12.30
N LYS A 378 -11.82 -7.34 11.16
CA LYS A 378 -10.85 -7.82 10.18
C LYS A 378 -9.43 -7.78 10.74
N ALA A 379 -9.07 -6.75 11.49
CA ALA A 379 -7.78 -6.65 12.14
C ALA A 379 -7.54 -7.73 13.20
N GLU A 380 -8.58 -8.12 13.96
CA GLU A 380 -8.58 -9.24 14.92
C GLU A 380 -8.39 -10.59 14.20
N GLN A 381 -8.95 -10.75 13.00
CA GLN A 381 -8.73 -11.91 12.12
C GLN A 381 -7.34 -11.92 11.45
N GLY A 382 -6.46 -10.97 11.78
CA GLY A 382 -5.09 -10.91 11.29
C GLY A 382 -4.85 -9.98 10.10
N VAL A 383 -5.91 -9.45 9.47
CA VAL A 383 -5.83 -8.52 8.33
C VAL A 383 -5.07 -7.26 8.72
N LYS A 384 -4.15 -6.81 7.87
CA LYS A 384 -3.37 -5.59 8.09
C LYS A 384 -4.06 -4.41 7.45
N VAL A 385 -4.43 -3.42 8.25
CA VAL A 385 -5.13 -2.22 7.77
C VAL A 385 -4.16 -1.05 7.75
N CYS A 386 -3.88 -0.49 6.57
CA CYS A 386 -3.02 0.66 6.40
C CYS A 386 -3.83 1.85 5.86
N VAL A 387 -3.79 2.98 6.56
CA VAL A 387 -4.59 4.16 6.21
C VAL A 387 -3.67 5.38 6.01
N LEU A 388 -3.85 6.08 4.89
CA LEU A 388 -3.25 7.38 4.61
C LEU A 388 -4.32 8.46 4.64
N LEU A 389 -4.23 9.37 5.61
CA LEU A 389 -5.12 10.51 5.72
C LEU A 389 -4.41 11.80 5.30
N PHE A 390 -5.15 12.68 4.65
CA PHE A 390 -4.74 14.07 4.54
C PHE A 390 -4.59 14.67 5.95
N LYS A 391 -3.48 15.38 6.16
CA LYS A 391 -3.28 16.23 7.33
C LYS A 391 -3.64 17.66 6.93
N GLU A 392 -4.70 18.15 7.52
CA GLU A 392 -5.23 19.48 7.36
C GLU A 392 -4.47 20.54 8.18
N LEU A 393 -4.66 21.80 7.77
CA LEU A 393 -4.42 22.95 8.62
C LEU A 393 -5.63 23.10 9.56
N GLU A 394 -5.47 22.73 10.82
CA GLU A 394 -6.56 22.65 11.82
C GLU A 394 -7.34 23.97 11.96
N MET A 395 -6.71 25.12 11.73
CA MET A 395 -7.38 26.44 11.76
C MET A 395 -8.25 26.74 10.54
N ALA A 396 -8.10 25.99 9.44
CA ALA A 396 -8.75 26.26 8.16
C ALA A 396 -9.77 25.19 7.77
N LEU A 397 -9.66 23.96 8.30
CA LEU A 397 -10.51 22.83 7.95
C LEU A 397 -10.88 22.02 9.20
N GLY A 398 -12.17 21.76 9.38
CA GLY A 398 -12.72 21.05 10.55
C GLY A 398 -12.75 19.52 10.44
N ILE A 399 -11.97 18.89 9.56
CA ILE A 399 -12.06 17.43 9.30
C ILE A 399 -11.49 16.56 10.44
N ASN A 400 -10.67 17.14 11.32
CA ASN A 400 -10.07 16.52 12.50
C ASN A 400 -9.40 15.15 12.22
N SER A 401 -8.44 15.13 11.29
CA SER A 401 -7.74 13.88 10.94
C SER A 401 -6.98 13.26 12.12
N ASP A 402 -6.63 14.05 13.15
CA ASP A 402 -6.02 13.52 14.36
C ASP A 402 -6.98 12.65 15.18
N TYR A 403 -8.25 13.06 15.30
CA TYR A 403 -9.29 12.22 15.91
C TYR A 403 -9.44 10.90 15.17
N SER A 404 -9.64 10.93 13.85
CA SER A 404 -9.79 9.71 13.03
C SER A 404 -8.57 8.80 13.17
N LYS A 405 -7.36 9.39 13.17
CA LYS A 405 -6.13 8.65 13.43
C LYS A 405 -6.15 7.98 14.81
N ARG A 406 -6.44 8.71 15.89
CA ARG A 406 -6.41 8.19 17.26
C ARG A 406 -7.44 7.08 17.45
N LYS A 407 -8.68 7.29 17.00
CA LYS A 407 -9.76 6.29 17.06
C LYS A 407 -9.39 5.01 16.34
N LEU A 408 -8.92 5.10 15.09
CA LEU A 408 -8.53 3.91 14.32
C LEU A 408 -7.32 3.18 14.92
N HIS A 409 -6.31 3.90 15.41
CA HIS A 409 -5.14 3.28 16.07
C HIS A 409 -5.51 2.55 17.36
N SER A 410 -6.52 3.03 18.12
CA SER A 410 -6.92 2.39 19.37
C SER A 410 -7.72 1.10 19.18
N LEU A 411 -8.24 0.82 17.98
CA LEU A 411 -9.05 -0.36 17.72
C LEU A 411 -8.25 -1.66 17.77
N HIS A 412 -7.08 -1.71 17.11
CA HIS A 412 -6.26 -2.92 17.06
C HIS A 412 -4.82 -2.64 16.59
N SER A 413 -3.86 -3.46 17.03
CA SER A 413 -2.43 -3.32 16.68
C SER A 413 -2.14 -3.51 15.18
N ASN A 414 -3.00 -4.23 14.44
CA ASN A 414 -2.87 -4.41 12.98
C ASN A 414 -3.37 -3.20 12.17
N ILE A 415 -3.90 -2.16 12.81
CA ILE A 415 -4.36 -0.94 12.15
C ILE A 415 -3.29 0.14 12.27
N LYS A 416 -2.80 0.65 11.13
CA LYS A 416 -1.73 1.65 11.05
C LYS A 416 -2.18 2.85 10.23
N VAL A 417 -2.24 4.00 10.87
CA VAL A 417 -2.64 5.26 10.21
C VAL A 417 -1.49 6.27 10.14
N MET A 418 -1.23 6.79 8.94
CA MET A 418 -0.30 7.89 8.69
C MET A 418 -1.05 9.13 8.18
N ARG A 419 -0.69 10.30 8.69
CA ARG A 419 -1.12 11.62 8.19
C ARG A 419 -0.01 12.35 7.44
N HIS A 420 -0.33 12.98 6.31
CA HIS A 420 0.60 13.76 5.46
C HIS A 420 -0.18 14.86 4.70
N PRO A 421 0.38 16.04 4.39
CA PRO A 421 1.75 16.53 4.62
C PRO A 421 2.06 16.94 6.07
N ASP A 422 3.31 17.32 6.38
CA ASP A 422 3.57 18.24 7.50
C ASP A 422 3.85 19.62 6.90
N HIS A 423 2.97 20.59 7.17
CA HIS A 423 2.95 21.89 6.50
C HIS A 423 4.24 22.71 6.68
N VAL A 424 4.82 22.71 7.88
CA VAL A 424 6.06 23.44 8.19
C VAL A 424 7.28 22.90 7.41
N ALA A 425 7.34 21.59 7.17
CA ALA A 425 8.49 20.95 6.54
C ALA A 425 8.36 20.77 5.01
N SER A 426 7.13 20.77 4.49
CA SER A 426 6.86 20.46 3.08
C SER A 426 6.76 21.70 2.19
N ARG A 427 6.62 22.91 2.75
CA ARG A 427 6.26 24.14 1.99
C ARG A 427 4.96 23.99 1.18
N VAL A 428 4.16 22.98 1.51
CA VAL A 428 2.85 22.70 0.91
C VAL A 428 1.79 23.14 1.90
N LEU A 429 1.31 24.36 1.70
CA LEU A 429 0.27 24.96 2.54
C LEU A 429 -1.13 24.82 1.93
N LEU A 430 -1.24 24.84 0.60
CA LEU A 430 -2.52 24.92 -0.10
C LEU A 430 -2.97 23.59 -0.72
N TRP A 431 -2.06 22.65 -0.97
CA TRP A 431 -2.38 21.38 -1.63
C TRP A 431 -2.73 20.28 -0.62
N ALA A 432 -3.61 19.37 -1.03
CA ALA A 432 -4.08 18.24 -0.24
C ALA A 432 -3.82 16.91 -0.94
N HIS A 433 -3.85 15.82 -0.16
CA HIS A 433 -4.08 14.48 -0.72
C HIS A 433 -5.59 14.33 -0.86
N HIS A 434 -6.07 14.15 -2.07
CA HIS A 434 -7.50 14.24 -2.38
C HIS A 434 -8.09 12.94 -2.92
N GLU A 435 -7.26 11.94 -3.18
CA GLU A 435 -7.67 10.63 -3.69
C GLU A 435 -8.40 9.81 -2.63
N LYS A 436 -9.55 9.24 -3.01
CA LYS A 436 -10.34 8.33 -2.17
C LYS A 436 -10.26 6.93 -2.75
N MET A 437 -9.57 6.02 -2.07
CA MET A 437 -9.48 4.63 -2.53
C MET A 437 -9.46 3.65 -1.38
N VAL A 438 -10.01 2.47 -1.64
CA VAL A 438 -9.89 1.29 -0.78
C VAL A 438 -9.45 0.11 -1.61
N ALA A 439 -8.23 -0.41 -1.38
CA ALA A 439 -7.76 -1.64 -2.00
C ALA A 439 -7.75 -2.79 -0.99
N ILE A 440 -8.32 -3.93 -1.38
CA ILE A 440 -8.48 -5.13 -0.57
C ILE A 440 -7.66 -6.25 -1.22
N ASP A 441 -6.72 -6.80 -0.44
CA ASP A 441 -5.80 -7.88 -0.79
C ASP A 441 -5.04 -7.64 -2.12
N GLN A 442 -4.87 -6.36 -2.48
CA GLN A 442 -4.36 -5.88 -3.77
C GLN A 442 -5.05 -6.53 -4.98
N SER A 443 -6.31 -6.98 -4.84
CA SER A 443 -7.04 -7.72 -5.87
C SER A 443 -8.36 -7.05 -6.27
N VAL A 444 -8.95 -6.28 -5.36
CA VAL A 444 -10.14 -5.46 -5.60
C VAL A 444 -9.86 -4.04 -5.09
N ALA A 445 -10.18 -3.02 -5.87
CA ALA A 445 -9.98 -1.64 -5.46
C ALA A 445 -11.17 -0.75 -5.83
N PHE A 446 -11.66 -0.01 -4.84
CA PHE A 446 -12.67 1.02 -4.98
C PHE A 446 -11.98 2.39 -5.12
N ILE A 447 -12.49 3.25 -6.00
CA ILE A 447 -11.93 4.58 -6.33
C ILE A 447 -13.06 5.51 -6.79
N GLY A 448 -13.02 6.80 -6.43
CA GLY A 448 -14.03 7.76 -6.87
C GLY A 448 -13.95 9.10 -6.16
N GLY A 449 -15.07 9.84 -6.14
CA GLY A 449 -15.23 11.08 -5.37
C GLY A 449 -15.70 10.86 -3.92
N LEU A 450 -16.17 9.66 -3.60
CA LEU A 450 -16.74 9.30 -2.29
C LEU A 450 -15.66 9.02 -1.23
N ASP A 451 -15.44 9.96 -0.32
CA ASP A 451 -14.70 9.72 0.94
C ASP A 451 -15.50 8.78 1.88
N LEU A 452 -14.80 8.01 2.72
CA LEU A 452 -15.41 7.26 3.83
C LEU A 452 -15.77 8.19 5.01
N ALA A 453 -16.63 9.17 4.75
CA ALA A 453 -16.94 10.24 5.67
C ALA A 453 -18.43 10.57 5.75
N PHE A 454 -18.78 11.31 6.80
CA PHE A 454 -20.14 11.80 7.01
C PHE A 454 -20.67 12.60 5.82
N GLY A 455 -21.97 12.47 5.57
CA GLY A 455 -22.71 13.19 4.54
C GLY A 455 -22.60 12.62 3.12
N ARG A 456 -21.69 11.66 2.85
CA ARG A 456 -21.44 11.12 1.49
C ARG A 456 -22.44 10.05 1.06
N TRP A 457 -23.08 9.38 2.01
CA TRP A 457 -24.06 8.35 1.67
C TRP A 457 -25.34 9.03 1.20
N ASP A 458 -25.80 8.61 0.04
CA ASP A 458 -27.08 8.99 -0.52
C ASP A 458 -27.56 7.92 -1.51
N ASP A 459 -28.84 7.91 -1.79
CA ASP A 459 -29.44 7.11 -2.85
C ASP A 459 -30.04 8.03 -3.92
N SER A 460 -30.71 7.48 -4.93
CA SER A 460 -31.29 8.29 -6.01
C SER A 460 -32.53 9.08 -5.59
N SER A 461 -33.01 8.95 -4.35
CA SER A 461 -34.14 9.72 -3.85
C SER A 461 -33.75 11.09 -3.31
N TYR A 462 -32.47 11.29 -2.95
CA TYR A 462 -31.93 12.59 -2.51
C TYR A 462 -32.77 13.26 -1.42
N ARG A 463 -33.17 12.49 -0.38
CA ARG A 463 -34.07 12.98 0.67
C ARG A 463 -33.49 14.20 1.37
N LEU A 464 -34.34 15.21 1.56
CA LEU A 464 -33.99 16.46 2.25
C LEU A 464 -34.17 16.36 3.77
N PHE A 465 -35.10 15.54 4.24
CA PHE A 465 -35.40 15.36 5.66
C PHE A 465 -35.34 13.88 6.03
N ASP A 466 -34.93 13.63 7.28
CA ASP A 466 -34.80 12.30 7.88
C ASP A 466 -35.17 12.41 9.36
N VAL A 467 -36.47 12.37 9.63
CA VAL A 467 -37.08 12.55 10.95
C VAL A 467 -37.79 11.26 11.36
N MET A 468 -37.75 10.92 12.64
CA MET A 468 -38.55 9.82 13.17
C MET A 468 -40.02 10.20 13.16
N GLU A 469 -40.89 9.34 12.64
CA GLU A 469 -42.33 9.52 12.81
C GLU A 469 -42.69 9.41 14.30
N PRO A 470 -43.49 10.32 14.86
CA PRO A 470 -43.97 10.18 16.23
C PRO A 470 -44.81 8.90 16.32
N GLN A 471 -44.38 7.94 17.13
CA GLN A 471 -45.19 6.78 17.46
C GLN A 471 -46.53 7.28 17.99
N ALA A 472 -47.63 6.97 17.30
CA ALA A 472 -48.97 7.35 17.73
C ALA A 472 -49.15 6.90 19.19
N ALA A 473 -49.23 7.88 20.09
CA ALA A 473 -49.46 7.61 21.50
C ALA A 473 -50.75 6.78 21.61
N ASN A 474 -50.61 5.54 22.07
CA ASN A 474 -51.75 4.72 22.43
C ASN A 474 -52.61 5.52 23.41
N HIS A 475 -53.80 5.90 22.96
CA HIS A 475 -54.86 6.46 23.79
C HIS A 475 -55.19 5.45 24.90
N ASN A 476 -54.57 5.57 26.09
CA ASN A 476 -55.06 5.03 27.37
C ASN A 476 -54.13 5.36 28.56
N ALA A 477 -53.79 6.64 28.78
CA ALA A 477 -53.25 7.08 30.06
C ALA A 477 -53.97 8.35 30.54
N ARG A 478 -54.45 8.28 31.79
CA ARG A 478 -55.27 9.30 32.49
C ARG A 478 -54.50 10.63 32.70
N PRO A 479 -55.20 11.78 32.79
CA PRO A 479 -54.55 13.07 32.99
C PRO A 479 -54.05 13.21 34.43
N VAL A 480 -52.81 13.70 34.58
CA VAL A 480 -52.24 14.21 35.85
C VAL A 480 -51.99 15.72 35.65
N PRO A 481 -52.24 16.60 36.64
CA PRO A 481 -52.31 18.05 36.41
C PRO A 481 -50.95 18.70 36.15
N GLU A 482 -51.00 19.75 35.34
CA GLU A 482 -49.90 20.65 34.97
C GLU A 482 -49.17 21.23 36.18
N VAL A 483 -47.84 21.12 36.16
CA VAL A 483 -46.95 22.04 36.87
C VAL A 483 -46.17 22.80 35.80
N LEU A 484 -46.51 24.09 35.68
CA LEU A 484 -45.79 25.08 34.89
C LEU A 484 -44.39 25.29 35.47
N SER A 485 -43.36 24.82 34.77
CA SER A 485 -42.01 25.36 34.92
C SER A 485 -41.50 25.80 33.56
N GLN A 486 -41.44 27.12 33.38
CA GLN A 486 -40.75 27.78 32.29
C GLN A 486 -39.25 27.51 32.42
N THR A 487 -38.67 26.80 31.45
CA THR A 487 -37.25 26.90 31.10
C THR A 487 -37.12 26.73 29.61
N GLU A 488 -36.75 27.81 28.93
CA GLU A 488 -36.24 27.80 27.56
C GLU A 488 -34.95 26.95 27.52
N GLY A 489 -34.94 25.90 26.70
CA GLY A 489 -33.80 25.00 26.55
C GLY A 489 -33.98 24.11 25.32
N GLU A 490 -32.89 23.95 24.56
CA GLU A 490 -32.79 23.29 23.26
C GLU A 490 -33.26 21.82 23.27
N ASP A 491 -34.43 21.52 22.70
CA ASP A 491 -34.86 20.14 22.44
C ASP A 491 -34.25 19.62 21.13
N ALA A 492 -32.97 19.24 21.16
CA ALA A 492 -32.38 18.38 20.14
C ALA A 492 -32.90 16.95 20.34
N VAL A 493 -33.53 16.37 19.31
CA VAL A 493 -34.01 14.98 19.31
C VAL A 493 -32.81 14.03 19.36
N ASN A 494 -32.35 13.69 20.57
CA ASN A 494 -31.28 12.73 20.79
C ASN A 494 -31.78 11.29 20.61
N VAL A 495 -31.03 10.47 19.88
CA VAL A 495 -31.26 9.01 19.87
C VAL A 495 -31.02 8.49 21.31
N PRO A 496 -31.91 7.68 21.90
CA PRO A 496 -31.83 7.31 23.31
C PRO A 496 -30.51 6.59 23.64
N LEU A 497 -29.69 7.19 24.50
CA LEU A 497 -28.52 6.56 25.11
C LEU A 497 -28.97 5.77 26.34
N LYS A 498 -28.46 4.55 26.55
CA LYS A 498 -28.73 3.78 27.78
C LYS A 498 -28.02 4.42 28.98
N SER A 499 -28.71 4.49 30.13
CA SER A 499 -28.09 4.80 31.42
C SER A 499 -27.95 3.52 32.26
N GLN A 500 -26.75 3.23 32.78
CA GLN A 500 -26.58 2.65 34.12
C GLN A 500 -25.13 2.67 34.63
N ALA A 501 -25.03 2.54 35.96
CA ALA A 501 -23.92 2.93 36.81
C ALA A 501 -22.77 1.91 36.86
N SER A 502 -21.64 2.22 36.19
CA SER A 502 -20.28 1.89 36.64
C SER A 502 -19.26 2.31 35.59
N GLY A 503 -18.55 3.41 35.83
CA GLY A 503 -17.11 3.60 35.58
C GLY A 503 -16.43 3.29 34.24
N GLU A 504 -17.11 2.83 33.17
CA GLU A 504 -16.50 2.52 31.88
C GLU A 504 -17.22 3.27 30.74
N ALA A 505 -16.44 3.97 29.91
CA ALA A 505 -16.94 4.87 28.88
C ALA A 505 -17.29 4.11 27.59
N TYR A 506 -18.56 4.13 27.14
CA TYR A 506 -18.91 3.62 25.80
C TYR A 506 -20.02 4.36 25.04
N ASP A 507 -19.76 4.48 23.72
CA ASP A 507 -20.57 4.99 22.59
C ASP A 507 -21.70 4.01 22.14
N GLU A 508 -22.41 3.31 23.03
CA GLU A 508 -23.45 2.36 22.61
C GLU A 508 -24.84 3.01 22.52
N VAL A 509 -25.23 3.38 21.29
CA VAL A 509 -26.60 3.78 20.93
C VAL A 509 -27.41 2.52 20.63
N ASP A 510 -28.58 2.36 21.24
CA ASP A 510 -29.49 1.27 20.90
C ASP A 510 -30.17 1.57 19.55
N LEU A 511 -29.80 0.82 18.52
CA LEU A 511 -30.26 1.02 17.14
C LEU A 511 -31.26 -0.05 16.69
N THR A 512 -31.77 -0.89 17.60
CA THR A 512 -32.65 -2.02 17.26
C THR A 512 -33.96 -1.62 16.57
N CYS A 513 -34.46 -0.42 16.85
CA CYS A 513 -35.67 0.14 16.24
C CYS A 513 -35.38 1.37 15.36
N ASN A 514 -34.12 1.58 14.95
CA ASN A 514 -33.76 2.76 14.17
C ASN A 514 -34.30 2.68 12.74
N ASN A 515 -34.95 3.75 12.28
CA ASN A 515 -35.38 3.95 10.90
C ASN A 515 -34.67 5.12 10.20
N LEU A 516 -33.84 5.89 10.91
CA LEU A 516 -33.08 7.00 10.35
C LEU A 516 -31.97 6.49 9.43
N LEU A 517 -31.80 7.18 8.32
CA LEU A 517 -30.77 6.87 7.33
C LEU A 517 -29.48 7.63 7.59
N TRP A 518 -29.51 8.83 8.14
CA TRP A 518 -28.33 9.58 8.50
C TRP A 518 -28.35 9.78 10.00
N LEU A 519 -27.38 9.26 10.75
CA LEU A 519 -27.34 9.36 12.22
C LEU A 519 -26.38 10.46 12.66
N GLY A 520 -26.80 11.32 13.59
CA GLY A 520 -25.96 12.35 14.19
C GLY A 520 -25.27 13.25 13.16
N LYS A 521 -23.93 13.31 13.22
CA LYS A 521 -23.09 14.14 12.34
C LYS A 521 -23.16 13.77 10.87
N ASP A 522 -23.75 12.62 10.55
CA ASP A 522 -23.99 12.21 9.18
C ASP A 522 -25.21 12.91 8.54
N TYR A 523 -26.14 13.43 9.36
CA TYR A 523 -27.16 14.38 8.90
C TYR A 523 -26.56 15.80 8.93
N SER A 524 -26.30 16.35 7.74
CA SER A 524 -25.49 17.56 7.62
C SER A 524 -25.99 18.53 6.56
N ASN A 525 -25.87 19.81 6.87
CA ASN A 525 -25.98 20.90 5.91
C ASN A 525 -24.79 21.86 6.11
N PHE A 526 -23.71 21.62 5.36
CA PHE A 526 -22.46 22.38 5.47
C PHE A 526 -22.57 23.83 4.97
N ILE A 527 -23.65 24.22 4.28
CA ILE A 527 -23.94 25.62 3.95
C ILE A 527 -24.43 26.36 5.20
N LYS A 528 -25.25 25.70 6.03
CA LYS A 528 -25.78 26.28 7.26
C LYS A 528 -24.79 26.19 8.42
N LYS A 529 -24.10 25.06 8.56
CA LYS A 529 -23.16 24.83 9.65
C LYS A 529 -22.14 23.76 9.27
N ASP A 530 -20.87 24.12 9.30
CA ASP A 530 -19.76 23.17 9.17
C ASP A 530 -19.78 22.15 10.32
N TRP A 531 -19.19 20.98 10.09
CA TRP A 531 -19.07 19.95 11.12
C TRP A 531 -18.24 20.44 12.30
N THR A 532 -18.80 20.30 13.51
CA THR A 532 -18.08 20.54 14.77
C THR A 532 -18.14 19.32 15.68
N GLN A 533 -17.24 19.25 16.66
CA GLN A 533 -17.23 18.19 17.70
C GLN A 533 -17.31 16.77 17.09
N LEU A 534 -16.46 16.47 16.12
CA LEU A 534 -16.45 15.17 15.42
C LEU A 534 -16.21 13.97 16.36
N ASP A 535 -15.75 14.22 17.58
CA ASP A 535 -15.63 13.26 18.68
C ASP A 535 -16.97 12.82 19.29
N GLN A 536 -18.08 13.51 18.94
CA GLN A 536 -19.45 13.18 19.33
C GLN A 536 -20.26 12.85 18.05
N PRO A 537 -20.11 11.64 17.48
CA PRO A 537 -20.57 11.31 16.13
C PRO A 537 -22.09 11.13 16.01
N PHE A 538 -22.76 10.74 17.09
CA PHE A 538 -24.21 10.45 17.10
C PHE A 538 -25.08 11.63 17.56
N GLN A 539 -24.47 12.78 17.82
CA GLN A 539 -25.21 14.03 18.03
C GLN A 539 -25.38 14.76 16.70
N ASP A 540 -26.56 15.33 16.46
CA ASP A 540 -26.82 16.06 15.23
C ASP A 540 -26.00 17.36 15.16
N ASN A 541 -25.60 17.73 13.93
CA ASN A 541 -24.91 19.01 13.72
C ASN A 541 -25.88 20.18 13.60
N VAL A 542 -27.09 19.92 13.08
CA VAL A 542 -28.17 20.87 12.81
C VAL A 542 -29.51 20.23 13.19
N ASP A 543 -30.51 21.04 13.51
CA ASP A 543 -31.85 20.55 13.81
C ASP A 543 -32.53 19.97 12.57
N ARG A 544 -32.79 18.66 12.59
CA ARG A 544 -33.40 17.89 11.50
C ARG A 544 -34.82 18.34 11.15
N ALA A 545 -35.59 18.83 12.13
CA ALA A 545 -36.98 19.22 11.90
C ALA A 545 -37.09 20.51 11.07
N HIS A 546 -36.06 21.36 11.13
CA HIS A 546 -36.08 22.69 10.53
C HIS A 546 -35.05 22.86 9.40
N VAL A 547 -33.93 22.15 9.45
CA VAL A 547 -32.83 22.29 8.49
C VAL A 547 -32.77 21.05 7.60
N PRO A 548 -33.06 21.16 6.29
CA PRO A 548 -32.88 20.04 5.38
C PRO A 548 -31.39 19.71 5.25
N ARG A 549 -31.04 18.42 5.16
CA ARG A 549 -29.69 18.02 4.77
C ARG A 549 -29.40 18.40 3.32
N ILE A 550 -28.12 18.48 2.96
CA ILE A 550 -27.71 18.64 1.56
C ILE A 550 -27.54 17.25 0.94
N PRO A 551 -28.32 16.90 -0.11
CA PRO A 551 -28.10 15.65 -0.83
C PRO A 551 -26.72 15.58 -1.47
N TRP A 552 -26.15 14.38 -1.50
CA TRP A 552 -24.80 14.15 -2.00
C TRP A 552 -24.84 13.27 -3.25
N ARG A 553 -24.61 13.90 -4.40
CA ARG A 553 -24.44 13.20 -5.67
C ARG A 553 -22.95 13.04 -5.96
N ASP A 554 -22.56 11.81 -6.31
CA ASP A 554 -21.15 11.50 -6.57
C ASP A 554 -21.02 10.23 -7.42
N LEU A 555 -19.81 9.96 -7.89
CA LEU A 555 -19.48 8.80 -8.72
C LEU A 555 -18.34 7.99 -8.08
N GLY A 556 -18.51 6.67 -8.12
CA GLY A 556 -17.49 5.71 -7.71
C GLY A 556 -17.31 4.61 -8.72
N ALA A 557 -16.24 3.85 -8.58
CA ALA A 557 -16.00 2.63 -9.33
C ALA A 557 -15.27 1.59 -8.48
N VAL A 558 -15.45 0.32 -8.84
CA VAL A 558 -14.63 -0.78 -8.36
C VAL A 558 -13.96 -1.45 -9.53
N VAL A 559 -12.69 -1.82 -9.38
CA VAL A 559 -11.88 -2.53 -10.38
C VAL A 559 -11.22 -3.75 -9.75
N HIS A 560 -10.97 -4.78 -10.55
CA HIS A 560 -10.35 -6.03 -10.10
C HIS A 560 -9.02 -6.30 -10.81
N GLY A 561 -8.24 -7.21 -10.22
CA GLY A 561 -7.05 -7.80 -10.82
C GLY A 561 -5.93 -6.80 -11.07
N LYS A 562 -5.39 -6.77 -12.30
CA LYS A 562 -4.22 -5.92 -12.64
C LYS A 562 -4.46 -4.43 -12.37
N ALA A 563 -5.65 -3.91 -12.67
CA ALA A 563 -6.00 -2.52 -12.41
C ALA A 563 -6.07 -2.21 -10.89
N ALA A 564 -6.59 -3.14 -10.09
CA ALA A 564 -6.57 -3.02 -8.63
C ALA A 564 -5.14 -3.03 -8.08
N ARG A 565 -4.23 -3.84 -8.65
CA ARG A 565 -2.80 -3.84 -8.29
C ARG A 565 -2.09 -2.54 -8.65
N ASP A 566 -2.47 -1.90 -9.75
CA ASP A 566 -1.91 -0.60 -10.12
C ASP A 566 -2.31 0.48 -9.10
N LEU A 567 -3.57 0.48 -8.62
CA LEU A 567 -4.01 1.34 -7.51
C LEU A 567 -3.29 1.01 -6.18
N ALA A 568 -3.18 -0.27 -5.83
CA ALA A 568 -2.42 -0.70 -4.65
C ALA A 568 -0.95 -0.29 -4.74
N ARG A 569 -0.33 -0.35 -5.92
CA ARG A 569 1.04 0.14 -6.13
C ARG A 569 1.17 1.63 -5.87
N HIS A 570 0.20 2.44 -6.29
CA HIS A 570 0.17 3.88 -5.96
C HIS A 570 0.10 4.09 -4.44
N PHE A 571 -0.77 3.36 -3.73
CA PHE A 571 -0.84 3.39 -2.27
C PHE A 571 0.51 3.03 -1.62
N ILE A 572 1.11 1.91 -2.02
CA ILE A 572 2.39 1.42 -1.50
C ILE A 572 3.51 2.43 -1.74
N GLN A 573 3.55 3.06 -2.92
CA GLN A 573 4.51 4.10 -3.24
C GLN A 573 4.38 5.27 -2.26
N ARG A 574 3.16 5.74 -2.01
CA ARG A 574 2.87 6.84 -1.09
C ARG A 574 3.18 6.49 0.36
N TRP A 575 2.74 5.32 0.82
CA TRP A 575 3.04 4.83 2.16
C TRP A 575 4.54 4.79 2.43
N ASN A 576 5.29 4.14 1.53
CA ASN A 576 6.73 4.01 1.65
C ASN A 576 7.43 5.38 1.52
N PHE A 577 6.92 6.30 0.70
CA PHE A 577 7.40 7.67 0.62
C PHE A 577 7.18 8.42 1.95
N THR A 578 5.96 8.43 2.48
CA THR A 578 5.60 9.09 3.74
C THR A 578 6.40 8.53 4.92
N LYS A 579 6.59 7.20 4.98
CA LYS A 579 7.46 6.52 5.94
C LYS A 579 8.90 7.03 5.90
N ASN A 580 9.44 7.22 4.71
CA ASN A 580 10.82 7.69 4.51
C ASN A 580 10.98 9.18 4.82
N PHE A 581 9.96 9.98 4.50
CA PHE A 581 9.98 11.43 4.64
C PHE A 581 9.85 11.84 6.12
N LYS A 582 8.95 11.21 6.88
CA LYS A 582 8.64 11.61 8.26
C LYS A 582 9.36 10.75 9.29
N ILE A 583 10.22 11.37 10.10
CA ILE A 583 11.03 10.67 11.13
C ILE A 583 10.16 9.83 12.06
N LYS A 584 9.01 10.35 12.52
CA LYS A 584 8.08 9.61 13.40
C LYS A 584 7.57 8.29 12.83
N TYR A 585 7.55 8.14 11.51
CA TYR A 585 7.09 6.93 10.84
C TYR A 585 8.24 5.98 10.48
N LYS A 586 9.51 6.37 10.68
CA LYS A 586 10.66 5.48 10.42
C LYS A 586 10.75 4.31 11.40
N HIS A 587 10.10 4.40 12.56
CA HIS A 587 10.01 3.32 13.53
C HIS A 587 9.44 2.02 12.90
N LYS A 588 9.83 0.86 13.46
CA LYS A 588 9.43 -0.46 12.96
C LYS A 588 7.92 -0.71 13.01
N PHE A 589 7.25 0.00 13.92
CA PHE A 589 5.79 -0.04 14.08
C PHE A 589 5.02 0.24 12.77
N TYR A 590 5.59 1.05 11.86
CA TYR A 590 5.04 1.19 10.51
C TYR A 590 5.85 0.31 9.55
N PRO A 591 5.29 -0.76 8.98
CA PRO A 591 6.04 -1.61 8.05
C PRO A 591 6.30 -0.90 6.73
N TYR A 592 7.25 -1.41 5.93
CA TYR A 592 7.26 -1.13 4.50
C TYR A 592 6.26 -2.06 3.82
N LEU A 593 5.51 -1.53 2.86
CA LEU A 593 4.56 -2.35 2.08
C LEU A 593 5.22 -2.81 0.79
N LEU A 594 4.80 -3.99 0.32
CA LEU A 594 5.31 -4.66 -0.88
C LEU A 594 4.18 -4.84 -1.90
N PRO A 595 4.43 -4.58 -3.19
CA PRO A 595 3.43 -4.85 -4.22
C PRO A 595 3.36 -6.36 -4.49
N LYS A 596 2.15 -6.90 -4.64
CA LYS A 596 1.94 -8.23 -5.20
C LYS A 596 2.30 -8.22 -6.70
N SER A 597 2.94 -9.29 -7.17
CA SER A 597 3.40 -9.48 -8.55
C SER A 597 2.24 -9.56 -9.52
N HIS A 598 2.23 -8.82 -10.62
CA HIS A 598 1.15 -8.88 -11.63
C HIS A 598 0.91 -10.27 -12.26
N THR A 599 1.79 -11.25 -12.02
CA THR A 599 1.63 -12.65 -12.46
C THR A 599 0.42 -13.35 -11.82
N THR A 600 0.11 -13.08 -10.54
CA THR A 600 -1.05 -13.68 -9.84
C THR A 600 -2.32 -12.82 -9.93
N ALA A 601 -2.31 -11.74 -10.73
CA ALA A 601 -3.37 -10.73 -10.70
C ALA A 601 -4.73 -11.22 -11.21
N ASN A 602 -4.76 -12.35 -11.89
CA ASN A 602 -5.98 -12.96 -12.39
C ASN A 602 -6.59 -13.94 -11.38
N GLU A 603 -5.88 -14.28 -10.31
CA GLU A 603 -6.34 -15.15 -9.22
C GLU A 603 -7.14 -14.29 -8.22
N LEU A 604 -8.42 -14.05 -8.54
CA LEU A 604 -9.28 -13.19 -7.72
C LEU A 604 -9.86 -13.97 -6.53
N PRO A 605 -9.71 -13.49 -5.28
CA PRO A 605 -10.28 -14.16 -4.11
C PRO A 605 -11.81 -14.06 -4.06
N PHE A 606 -12.37 -12.99 -4.64
CA PHE A 606 -13.81 -12.79 -4.82
C PHE A 606 -14.05 -11.78 -5.95
N ILE A 607 -15.32 -11.69 -6.40
CA ILE A 607 -15.78 -10.74 -7.41
C ILE A 607 -16.95 -9.95 -6.84
N VAL A 608 -16.98 -8.63 -7.07
CA VAL A 608 -18.10 -7.78 -6.70
C VAL A 608 -19.29 -8.02 -7.67
N PRO A 609 -20.52 -8.20 -7.18
CA PRO A 609 -21.68 -8.43 -8.04
C PRO A 609 -21.96 -7.29 -9.02
N GLY A 610 -22.32 -7.66 -10.25
CA GLY A 610 -22.68 -6.69 -11.31
C GLY A 610 -21.49 -6.07 -12.05
N THR A 611 -20.28 -6.60 -11.89
CA THR A 611 -19.11 -6.16 -12.68
C THR A 611 -19.20 -6.64 -14.12
N ALA A 612 -18.74 -5.80 -15.05
CA ALA A 612 -18.56 -6.12 -16.46
C ALA A 612 -17.08 -5.97 -16.87
N LYS A 613 -16.69 -6.59 -17.99
CA LYS A 613 -15.33 -6.45 -18.53
C LYS A 613 -15.19 -5.14 -19.30
N ALA A 614 -14.11 -4.40 -19.05
CA ALA A 614 -13.72 -3.23 -19.82
C ALA A 614 -12.20 -3.07 -19.84
N SER A 615 -11.69 -2.27 -20.80
CA SER A 615 -10.30 -1.82 -20.75
C SER A 615 -10.18 -0.67 -19.75
N VAL A 616 -9.45 -0.88 -18.66
CA VAL A 616 -9.26 0.10 -17.57
C VAL A 616 -7.82 0.57 -17.53
N GLN A 617 -7.57 1.87 -17.38
CA GLN A 617 -6.22 2.39 -17.15
C GLN A 617 -6.23 3.27 -15.90
N VAL A 618 -5.33 3.00 -14.95
CA VAL A 618 -5.16 3.84 -13.77
C VAL A 618 -4.37 5.09 -14.15
N LEU A 619 -4.84 6.24 -13.69
CA LEU A 619 -4.25 7.56 -13.91
C LEU A 619 -4.10 8.27 -12.56
N ARG A 620 -3.26 9.28 -12.49
CA ARG A 620 -3.11 10.11 -11.28
C ARG A 620 -2.58 11.51 -11.59
N SER A 621 -2.80 12.38 -10.62
CA SER A 621 -2.07 13.64 -10.47
C SER A 621 -1.16 13.50 -9.26
N ALA A 622 0.13 13.64 -9.46
CA ALA A 622 1.13 13.46 -8.41
C ALA A 622 2.28 14.44 -8.58
N ASP A 623 2.87 14.86 -7.46
CA ASP A 623 4.06 15.70 -7.42
C ASP A 623 5.14 15.11 -6.50
N SER A 624 6.38 15.59 -6.66
CA SER A 624 7.52 15.38 -5.77
C SER A 624 7.19 15.46 -4.27
N TRP A 625 6.33 16.40 -3.84
CA TRP A 625 5.95 16.53 -2.43
C TRP A 625 5.03 15.40 -1.96
N SER A 626 4.25 14.81 -2.88
CA SER A 626 3.18 13.86 -2.57
C SER A 626 3.65 12.40 -2.59
N VAL A 627 4.39 12.02 -3.64
CA VAL A 627 4.81 10.64 -3.90
C VAL A 627 6.30 10.54 -4.29
N GLY A 628 6.99 11.68 -4.40
CA GLY A 628 8.40 11.76 -4.84
C GLY A 628 8.61 11.89 -6.35
N ILE A 629 7.56 11.88 -7.17
CA ILE A 629 7.61 12.01 -8.64
C ILE A 629 6.47 12.89 -9.16
N CYS A 630 6.64 13.50 -10.33
CA CYS A 630 5.62 14.30 -11.00
C CYS A 630 4.89 13.50 -12.08
N GLU A 631 3.55 13.58 -12.11
CA GLU A 631 2.69 12.97 -13.11
C GLU A 631 1.37 13.76 -13.23
N LEU A 632 0.89 13.99 -14.45
CA LEU A 632 -0.37 14.70 -14.75
C LEU A 632 -1.27 13.92 -15.70
N SER A 633 -1.25 12.59 -15.60
CA SER A 633 -1.88 11.68 -16.56
C SER A 633 -3.41 11.76 -16.60
N ILE A 634 -4.05 12.24 -15.53
CA ILE A 634 -5.50 12.56 -15.52
C ILE A 634 -5.79 13.70 -16.51
N GLN A 635 -5.06 14.81 -16.43
CA GLN A 635 -5.29 15.97 -17.31
C GLN A 635 -5.08 15.59 -18.78
N ASP A 636 -4.00 14.87 -19.07
CA ASP A 636 -3.68 14.47 -20.45
C ASP A 636 -4.73 13.49 -21.01
N ALA A 637 -5.28 12.60 -20.19
CA ALA A 637 -6.38 11.75 -20.60
C ALA A 637 -7.67 12.54 -20.86
N TYR A 638 -8.02 13.51 -20.01
CA TYR A 638 -9.18 14.38 -20.21
C TYR A 638 -9.10 15.11 -21.55
N VAL A 639 -7.96 15.77 -21.82
CA VAL A 639 -7.73 16.50 -23.07
C VAL A 639 -7.86 15.56 -24.28
N ASP A 640 -7.19 14.41 -24.24
CA ASP A 640 -7.20 13.43 -25.34
C ASP A 640 -8.62 12.89 -25.63
N ILE A 641 -9.38 12.56 -24.59
CA ILE A 641 -10.75 12.03 -24.73
C ILE A 641 -11.67 13.09 -25.33
N ILE A 642 -11.58 14.34 -24.86
CA ILE A 642 -12.37 15.47 -25.38
C ILE A 642 -12.04 15.72 -26.84
N GLU A 643 -10.75 15.81 -27.18
CA GLU A 643 -10.28 16.05 -28.53
C GLU A 643 -10.66 14.91 -29.49
N LYS A 644 -10.71 13.66 -29.04
CA LYS A 644 -11.07 12.50 -29.88
C LYS A 644 -12.56 12.18 -29.91
N SER A 645 -13.38 12.80 -29.06
CA SER A 645 -14.82 12.60 -29.02
C SER A 645 -15.47 12.79 -30.40
N GLN A 646 -16.48 11.98 -30.74
CA GLN A 646 -17.16 12.05 -32.04
C GLN A 646 -18.56 12.66 -31.95
N HIS A 647 -19.34 12.33 -30.90
CA HIS A 647 -20.78 12.61 -30.86
C HIS A 647 -21.22 13.50 -29.69
N TYR A 648 -20.79 13.19 -28.47
CA TYR A 648 -21.13 14.01 -27.31
C TYR A 648 -20.08 13.87 -26.20
N ILE A 649 -20.13 14.81 -25.27
CA ILE A 649 -19.35 14.81 -24.03
C ILE A 649 -20.32 15.10 -22.89
N TYR A 650 -20.28 14.28 -21.84
CA TYR A 650 -21.00 14.50 -20.59
C TYR A 650 -19.99 14.70 -19.46
N ILE A 651 -20.08 15.83 -18.77
CA ILE A 651 -19.22 16.19 -17.65
C ILE A 651 -20.08 16.49 -16.44
N GLU A 652 -19.86 15.71 -15.39
CA GLU A 652 -20.33 16.01 -14.05
C GLU A 652 -19.10 16.18 -13.16
N ASN A 653 -18.94 17.35 -12.57
CA ASN A 653 -17.78 17.66 -11.74
C ASN A 653 -18.15 18.65 -10.64
N GLN A 654 -17.50 18.56 -9.49
CA GLN A 654 -17.68 19.54 -8.42
C GLN A 654 -17.26 20.94 -8.90
N PHE A 655 -16.18 21.02 -9.67
CA PHE A 655 -15.60 22.28 -10.15
C PHE A 655 -15.52 22.31 -11.67
N PHE A 656 -15.67 23.51 -12.23
CA PHE A 656 -15.40 23.77 -13.64
C PHE A 656 -14.56 25.04 -13.82
N ILE A 657 -13.29 24.97 -13.41
CA ILE A 657 -12.31 26.06 -13.52
C ILE A 657 -11.24 25.66 -14.54
N SER A 658 -11.25 26.28 -15.72
CA SER A 658 -10.38 25.95 -16.84
C SER A 658 -10.18 27.16 -17.77
N CYS A 659 -9.73 26.91 -19.01
CA CYS A 659 -9.29 27.89 -20.01
C CYS A 659 -7.96 28.52 -19.60
N ALA A 660 -6.87 28.10 -20.24
CA ALA A 660 -5.54 28.48 -19.78
C ALA A 660 -5.26 29.98 -20.03
N GLU A 661 -4.85 30.67 -18.98
CA GLU A 661 -4.44 32.07 -18.97
C GLU A 661 -3.02 32.17 -18.43
N ALA A 662 -2.19 33.05 -19.02
CA ALA A 662 -0.74 33.06 -18.79
C ALA A 662 -0.31 33.15 -17.31
N ASN A 663 -1.12 33.77 -16.44
CA ASN A 663 -0.76 34.08 -15.05
C ASN A 663 -1.71 33.52 -13.98
N SER A 664 -2.73 32.73 -14.34
CA SER A 664 -3.77 32.26 -13.41
C SER A 664 -4.06 30.77 -13.57
N VAL A 665 -4.93 30.40 -14.51
CA VAL A 665 -5.39 29.04 -14.76
C VAL A 665 -4.51 28.37 -15.81
N GLN A 666 -4.03 27.15 -15.56
CA GLN A 666 -3.06 26.49 -16.44
C GLN A 666 -3.58 25.21 -17.13
N ASN A 667 -4.69 24.64 -16.65
CA ASN A 667 -5.19 23.38 -17.21
C ASN A 667 -5.90 23.64 -18.56
N ARG A 668 -5.82 22.67 -19.48
CA ARG A 668 -6.23 22.81 -20.89
C ARG A 668 -7.58 22.17 -21.24
N ILE A 669 -8.38 21.82 -20.23
CA ILE A 669 -9.63 21.07 -20.45
C ILE A 669 -10.67 21.93 -21.19
N GLY A 670 -10.85 23.18 -20.78
CA GLY A 670 -11.72 24.17 -21.40
C GLY A 670 -11.28 24.49 -22.82
N ASP A 671 -9.98 24.67 -23.04
CA ASP A 671 -9.40 24.88 -24.39
C ASP A 671 -9.70 23.69 -25.31
N ALA A 672 -9.55 22.45 -24.81
CA ALA A 672 -9.88 21.25 -25.56
C ALA A 672 -11.37 21.18 -25.92
N ILE A 673 -12.27 21.55 -25.00
CA ILE A 673 -13.72 21.61 -25.24
C ILE A 673 -14.04 22.63 -26.34
N VAL A 674 -13.52 23.85 -26.22
CA VAL A 674 -13.73 24.92 -27.21
C VAL A 674 -13.21 24.49 -28.58
N ASN A 675 -11.98 23.99 -28.65
CA ASN A 675 -11.38 23.49 -29.89
C ASN A 675 -12.21 22.36 -30.52
N ARG A 676 -12.74 21.45 -29.70
CA ARG A 676 -13.57 20.34 -30.16
C ARG A 676 -14.91 20.82 -30.72
N ILE A 677 -15.56 21.80 -30.09
CA ILE A 677 -16.81 22.41 -30.57
C ILE A 677 -16.57 23.12 -31.90
N LEU A 678 -15.53 23.97 -31.98
CA LEU A 678 -15.15 24.68 -33.21
C LEU A 678 -14.85 23.70 -34.35
N ARG A 679 -14.17 22.58 -34.06
CA ARG A 679 -13.93 21.52 -35.06
C ARG A 679 -15.23 20.86 -35.54
N ALA A 680 -16.22 20.65 -34.66
CA ALA A 680 -17.52 20.12 -35.07
C ALA A 680 -18.25 21.09 -35.99
N HIS A 681 -18.29 22.37 -35.60
CA HIS A 681 -18.92 23.44 -36.36
C HIS A 681 -18.30 23.59 -37.76
N ARG A 682 -16.97 23.69 -37.85
CA ARG A 682 -16.23 23.80 -39.13
C ARG A 682 -16.49 22.62 -40.06
N ASN A 683 -16.67 21.42 -39.51
CA ASN A 683 -16.93 20.20 -40.28
C ASN A 683 -18.44 19.90 -40.44
N THR A 684 -19.33 20.83 -40.10
CA THR A 684 -20.80 20.65 -40.12
C THR A 684 -21.28 19.35 -39.44
N LYS A 685 -20.59 18.92 -38.37
CA LYS A 685 -20.95 17.73 -37.57
C LYS A 685 -21.72 18.14 -36.31
N CYS A 686 -22.75 17.38 -35.97
CA CYS A 686 -23.46 17.52 -34.71
C CYS A 686 -22.59 17.03 -33.53
N LEU A 687 -22.48 17.85 -32.47
CA LEU A 687 -21.81 17.53 -31.21
C LEU A 687 -22.64 18.07 -30.04
N TRP A 688 -22.90 17.25 -29.03
CA TRP A 688 -23.56 17.67 -27.78
C TRP A 688 -22.59 17.78 -26.62
N LEU A 689 -22.70 18.84 -25.82
CA LEU A 689 -21.98 19.00 -24.56
C LEU A 689 -22.98 19.17 -23.42
N PHE A 690 -22.90 18.30 -22.42
CA PHE A 690 -23.65 18.38 -21.18
C PHE A 690 -22.68 18.64 -20.04
N LEU A 691 -22.87 19.74 -19.32
CA LEU A 691 -22.03 20.14 -18.19
C LEU A 691 -22.90 20.36 -16.96
N SER A 692 -22.58 19.65 -15.88
CA SER A 692 -23.13 19.88 -14.55
C SER A 692 -21.98 20.22 -13.60
N SER A 693 -22.07 21.40 -12.96
CA SER A 693 -21.13 21.88 -11.94
C SER A 693 -21.88 22.08 -10.63
N LEU A 694 -21.30 21.62 -9.51
CA LEU A 694 -21.95 21.54 -8.20
C LEU A 694 -21.41 22.57 -7.19
N ASP A 695 -20.82 23.69 -7.63
CA ASP A 695 -20.31 24.68 -6.67
C ASP A 695 -21.47 25.38 -5.96
N LEU A 696 -21.54 25.16 -4.64
CA LEU A 696 -22.63 25.56 -3.75
C LEU A 696 -22.22 26.72 -2.83
N ARG A 697 -21.01 27.29 -2.98
CA ARG A 697 -20.64 28.58 -2.38
C ARG A 697 -20.85 29.66 -3.43
N GLU A 698 -21.62 30.71 -3.11
CA GLU A 698 -22.02 31.82 -3.98
C GLU A 698 -20.97 32.19 -5.04
N THR A 699 -21.07 31.56 -6.20
CA THR A 699 -20.51 32.02 -7.46
C THR A 699 -21.59 31.77 -8.50
N SER A 700 -22.38 32.81 -8.76
CA SER A 700 -23.43 32.78 -9.77
C SER A 700 -22.82 32.59 -11.16
N VAL A 701 -22.89 31.38 -11.71
CA VAL A 701 -22.67 31.14 -13.14
C VAL A 701 -24.04 31.22 -13.82
N ARG A 702 -24.35 32.36 -14.44
CA ARG A 702 -25.58 32.54 -15.23
C ARG A 702 -25.30 32.11 -16.67
N VAL A 703 -25.86 30.98 -17.07
CA VAL A 703 -25.84 30.47 -18.45
C VAL A 703 -27.15 30.86 -19.11
N GLU A 704 -27.14 31.87 -19.98
CA GLU A 704 -28.28 32.16 -20.86
C GLU A 704 -28.02 31.60 -22.26
N ALA A 705 -28.93 30.76 -22.73
CA ALA A 705 -28.81 30.06 -24.00
C ALA A 705 -29.38 30.93 -25.14
N SER A 706 -28.52 31.25 -26.11
CA SER A 706 -28.95 31.57 -27.47
C SER A 706 -27.88 31.07 -28.46
N PRO A 707 -28.26 30.71 -29.70
CA PRO A 707 -27.39 29.91 -30.57
C PRO A 707 -26.20 30.75 -31.04
N CYS A 708 -25.01 30.18 -30.86
CA CYS A 708 -23.75 30.64 -31.44
C CYS A 708 -23.14 31.93 -30.85
N ARG A 709 -22.68 31.91 -29.58
CA ARG A 709 -21.45 32.58 -29.09
C ARG A 709 -21.26 32.32 -27.59
N LEU A 710 -20.05 31.95 -27.16
CA LEU A 710 -19.64 31.91 -25.76
C LEU A 710 -18.85 33.19 -25.46
N TYR A 711 -19.32 34.02 -24.54
CA TYR A 711 -18.58 35.17 -24.00
C TYR A 711 -18.22 34.90 -22.54
N CYS A 712 -16.98 35.16 -22.15
CA CYS A 712 -16.56 35.29 -20.75
C CYS A 712 -16.44 36.79 -20.43
N THR A 713 -17.18 37.29 -19.44
CA THR A 713 -17.03 38.67 -18.93
C THR A 713 -16.75 38.66 -17.43
N LEU A 714 -15.76 39.47 -17.02
CA LEU A 714 -15.34 39.64 -15.62
C LEU A 714 -16.30 40.58 -14.84
N PRO A 715 -16.26 40.58 -13.49
CA PRO A 715 -17.30 41.17 -12.61
C PRO A 715 -17.30 42.71 -12.52
N THR A 716 -16.86 43.41 -13.55
CA THR A 716 -16.80 44.87 -13.56
C THR A 716 -17.30 45.45 -14.88
N GLY A 717 -18.49 45.03 -15.33
CA GLY A 717 -19.38 45.80 -16.22
C GLY A 717 -18.83 46.47 -17.50
N GLN A 718 -17.61 46.17 -17.95
CA GLN A 718 -17.02 46.72 -19.16
C GLN A 718 -16.87 45.62 -20.20
N SER A 719 -17.71 45.68 -21.22
CA SER A 719 -17.54 44.98 -22.49
C SER A 719 -16.45 45.68 -23.30
N ILE A 720 -15.34 44.99 -23.59
CA ILE A 720 -14.43 45.40 -24.67
C ILE A 720 -15.00 44.81 -25.96
N GLU A 721 -15.63 45.66 -26.77
CA GLU A 721 -15.98 45.33 -28.16
C GLU A 721 -14.72 45.47 -29.03
N GLU A 722 -14.16 44.37 -29.50
CA GLU A 722 -13.37 44.38 -30.74
C GLU A 722 -14.17 43.67 -31.83
N SER A 723 -14.80 44.48 -32.69
CA SER A 723 -15.44 44.05 -33.91
C SER A 723 -14.39 43.73 -34.97
N ALA A 724 -14.10 42.45 -35.19
CA ALA A 724 -13.48 42.02 -36.44
C ALA A 724 -14.58 41.90 -37.52
N GLN A 725 -14.71 42.93 -38.34
CA GLN A 725 -15.42 42.82 -39.62
C GLN A 725 -14.61 41.89 -40.53
N PHE A 726 -15.14 40.71 -40.84
CA PHE A 726 -14.69 39.94 -41.99
C PHE A 726 -15.50 40.39 -43.20
N SER A 727 -14.85 41.11 -44.12
CA SER A 727 -15.37 41.27 -45.48
C SER A 727 -15.28 39.93 -46.20
N THR A 728 -16.38 39.55 -46.83
CA THR A 728 -16.43 38.49 -47.82
C THR A 728 -15.54 38.86 -49.01
N ASP A 729 -14.52 38.04 -49.26
CA ASP A 729 -14.10 37.57 -50.59
C ASP A 729 -13.35 36.23 -50.45
#